data_AF-A0A1Q9RXM7-F1
#
_entry.id   AF-A0A1Q9RXM7-F1
#
_cell.length_a   1.000
_cell.length_b   1.000
_cell.length_c   1.000
_cell.angle_alpha   90.00
_cell.angle_beta   90.00
_cell.angle_gamma   90.00
#
_symmetry.space_group_name_H-M   'P 1'
#
loop_
_entity.id
_entity.type
_entity.pdbx_description
1 polymer ?
#
loop_
_entity_poly.entity_id
_entity_poly.type
_entity_poly.pdbx_seq_one_letter_code
_entity_poly.pdbx_strand_id
1 'polypeptide(L)'
;MTISETPPRSKPARRRGATPPSDGHLLQRVILPRTGDPMSVRSLYLDERTGIRLTTVPGVAGGPEPKKVDLAGSAVTARRLRATSRTSAVVPDQSEVSFAAYFNAFAAGYWRRWSRLTEVRLKLSLEGAGRVDVYRTKSDGSTIFERGVVVTGRQELDMALDLRPFEDGGWYWFDLTTDEGELVLHGGGWYATDEPTGRAAVAVGTPTFNRPADCVATLTALGEDPLVREAIIAVIVPDQGTKKVRDEPGFEQAAAALGDRLKIIDQPNLGGSGGYARIMYEALEHTDCEQILYMDDDILLEPDSVLRAVAFSRYSRSPMLVGGQMLSLQARSQLSTMGEVVDRGTFLWRNAPGTEPHHDLAAGPLRQTPWLHRRVDVDYNAWWTCLIPRVVAEDVGMPLPLFIKWDDAEYGLRARAKGYRTATVPGIGIWHMSFLEKDDTSDWQAYFHYRNRFVAAALHGPDNPTALLRDTLKRTVRHLLLLEYSAVALQRMAMRDFLSGPEHLFPTLPTVLGDIRAKRSEFDDGRPLDSATQVPLSELDALSAQVFPEPPSGRVGAVKGLARGVLHNLRAPDPVHQAVPQRNVPARHAQWFVLSRLDSATVATPDGRGVTFRRRDPALFRSMLGNAVSEYRHIAKAWPDLQRRYRAALPELTSREAWAREVFDRKI
;
A
#
# COMPACT_ATOMS: atom_id res chain seq x y z
N MET A 1 68.26 6.59 46.05
CA MET A 1 66.84 6.73 45.65
C MET A 1 66.78 7.77 44.55
N THR A 2 66.70 7.33 43.30
CA THR A 2 66.52 8.16 42.12
C THR A 2 65.78 7.29 41.13
N ILE A 3 64.51 7.60 40.87
CA ILE A 3 63.68 6.90 39.87
C ILE A 3 63.17 7.93 38.87
N SER A 4 63.34 7.54 37.61
CA SER A 4 63.09 8.24 36.36
C SER A 4 61.62 8.59 36.12
N GLU A 5 61.38 9.76 35.55
CA GLU A 5 60.11 10.18 34.95
C GLU A 5 59.85 9.44 33.62
N THR A 6 58.57 9.20 33.32
CA THR A 6 58.04 8.69 32.05
C THR A 6 57.04 9.72 31.51
N PRO A 7 57.01 10.07 30.21
CA PRO A 7 56.07 11.07 29.69
C PRO A 7 54.68 10.46 29.38
N PRO A 8 53.61 11.28 29.32
CA PRO A 8 52.24 10.78 29.21
C PRO A 8 51.86 10.35 27.79
N ARG A 9 51.04 9.30 27.71
CA ARG A 9 50.48 8.71 26.48
C ARG A 9 49.54 9.68 25.76
N SER A 10 49.70 9.80 24.45
CA SER A 10 48.80 10.50 23.53
C SER A 10 47.42 9.84 23.43
N LYS A 11 46.35 10.65 23.50
CA LYS A 11 44.95 10.26 23.29
C LYS A 11 44.71 9.75 21.85
N PRO A 12 43.79 8.78 21.63
CA PRO A 12 43.49 8.28 20.29
C PRO A 12 42.68 9.32 19.50
N ALA A 13 43.11 9.57 18.26
CA ALA A 13 42.45 10.45 17.32
C ALA A 13 41.05 9.91 16.94
N ARG A 14 40.05 10.80 16.98
CA ARG A 14 38.70 10.55 16.47
C ARG A 14 38.77 10.06 15.02
N ARG A 15 38.24 8.86 14.76
CA ARG A 15 37.94 8.38 13.40
C ARG A 15 36.99 9.37 12.73
N ARG A 16 37.48 10.08 11.71
CA ARG A 16 36.63 10.85 10.80
C ARG A 16 35.76 9.87 10.02
N GLY A 17 34.45 10.13 9.99
CA GLY A 17 33.51 9.39 9.17
C GLY A 17 33.93 9.43 7.70
N ALA A 18 33.71 8.32 6.99
CA ALA A 18 33.96 8.22 5.57
C ALA A 18 33.12 9.27 4.83
N THR A 19 33.78 10.24 4.20
CA THR A 19 33.17 11.13 3.21
C THR A 19 32.83 10.28 1.98
N PRO A 20 31.62 10.37 1.39
CA PRO A 20 31.30 9.61 0.19
C PRO A 20 32.15 10.05 -1.01
N PRO A 21 32.46 9.14 -1.96
CA PRO A 21 33.31 9.44 -3.12
C PRO A 21 32.64 10.48 -4.04
N SER A 22 33.43 11.45 -4.49
CA SER A 22 33.02 12.77 -4.97
C SER A 22 32.62 12.91 -6.45
N ASP A 23 32.09 11.89 -7.14
CA ASP A 23 31.70 12.05 -8.57
C ASP A 23 30.38 11.32 -8.95
N GLY A 24 29.29 11.55 -8.21
CA GLY A 24 27.96 11.07 -8.62
C GLY A 24 26.86 11.35 -7.60
N HIS A 25 25.62 11.41 -8.07
CA HIS A 25 24.46 11.76 -7.23
C HIS A 25 23.68 10.52 -6.82
N LEU A 26 23.56 10.27 -5.51
CA LEU A 26 22.93 9.09 -4.94
C LEU A 26 21.45 8.97 -5.35
N LEU A 27 21.08 7.81 -5.89
CA LEU A 27 19.69 7.44 -6.21
C LEU A 27 19.11 6.48 -5.16
N GLN A 28 19.92 5.51 -4.74
CA GLN A 28 19.52 4.42 -3.86
C GLN A 28 20.74 3.89 -3.12
N ARG A 29 20.69 3.79 -1.78
CA ARG A 29 21.76 3.14 -1.01
C ARG A 29 21.63 1.63 -1.08
N VAL A 30 22.76 0.94 -0.93
CA VAL A 30 22.75 -0.46 -0.50
C VAL A 30 22.46 -0.47 1.00
N ILE A 31 21.34 -1.07 1.40
CA ILE A 31 20.88 -1.14 2.78
C ILE A 31 20.77 -2.58 3.27
N LEU A 32 20.93 -2.80 4.57
CA LEU A 32 21.05 -4.12 5.17
C LEU A 32 20.09 -4.26 6.35
N PRO A 33 19.55 -5.47 6.61
CA PRO A 33 18.55 -5.72 7.66
C PRO A 33 19.07 -5.35 9.06
N ARG A 34 18.15 -4.99 9.96
CA ARG A 34 18.46 -4.75 11.38
C ARG A 34 18.84 -6.07 12.05
N THR A 35 19.61 -5.99 13.14
CA THR A 35 20.11 -7.18 13.87
C THR A 35 19.01 -8.16 14.29
N GLY A 36 17.82 -7.63 14.62
CA GLY A 36 16.66 -8.41 15.06
C GLY A 36 15.67 -8.81 13.96
N ASP A 37 15.93 -8.46 12.69
CA ASP A 37 14.99 -8.78 11.61
C ASP A 37 14.94 -10.30 11.36
N PRO A 38 13.73 -10.89 11.24
CA PRO A 38 13.58 -12.32 10.93
C PRO A 38 14.09 -12.62 9.52
N MET A 39 14.42 -13.89 9.25
CA MET A 39 14.97 -14.32 7.95
C MET A 39 14.06 -13.96 6.76
N SER A 40 12.74 -14.01 6.94
CA SER A 40 11.78 -13.57 5.92
C SER A 40 11.98 -12.08 5.57
N VAL A 41 12.15 -11.20 6.56
CA VAL A 41 12.43 -9.78 6.32
C VAL A 41 13.81 -9.56 5.71
N ARG A 42 14.83 -10.33 6.14
CA ARG A 42 16.17 -10.26 5.55
C ARG A 42 16.16 -10.51 4.04
N SER A 43 15.26 -11.37 3.55
CA SER A 43 15.12 -11.66 2.10
C SER A 43 14.76 -10.43 1.25
N LEU A 44 14.23 -9.36 1.86
CA LEU A 44 13.95 -8.11 1.15
C LEU A 44 15.21 -7.30 0.85
N TYR A 45 16.31 -7.58 1.54
CA TYR A 45 17.58 -6.89 1.38
C TYR A 45 18.59 -7.73 0.60
N LEU A 46 18.58 -9.04 0.78
CA LEU A 46 19.59 -9.92 0.22
C LEU A 46 19.05 -11.35 0.12
N ASP A 47 19.52 -12.07 -0.89
CA ASP A 47 19.23 -13.48 -1.14
C ASP A 47 20.48 -14.31 -0.79
N GLU A 48 20.42 -14.97 0.37
CA GLU A 48 21.46 -15.85 0.92
C GLU A 48 21.30 -17.32 0.49
N ARG A 49 20.35 -17.62 -0.43
CA ARG A 49 20.09 -18.99 -0.88
C ARG A 49 21.12 -19.43 -1.91
N THR A 50 21.79 -20.53 -1.62
CA THR A 50 22.69 -21.19 -2.57
C THR A 50 21.98 -22.36 -3.26
N GLY A 51 22.04 -22.41 -4.60
CA GLY A 51 21.86 -23.65 -5.36
C GLY A 51 20.44 -24.20 -5.54
N ILE A 52 19.38 -23.53 -5.07
CA ILE A 52 17.99 -23.98 -5.29
C ILE A 52 17.29 -23.02 -6.23
N ARG A 53 17.36 -23.32 -7.54
CA ARG A 53 16.48 -22.74 -8.55
C ARG A 53 15.35 -23.74 -8.80
N LEU A 54 14.21 -23.54 -8.13
CA LEU A 54 12.99 -24.27 -8.49
C LEU A 54 12.46 -23.68 -9.80
N THR A 55 12.88 -24.23 -10.93
CA THR A 55 12.27 -23.92 -12.22
C THR A 55 10.89 -24.56 -12.27
N THR A 56 9.83 -23.77 -12.11
CA THR A 56 8.49 -24.18 -12.54
C THR A 56 8.50 -24.28 -14.06
N VAL A 57 8.30 -25.49 -14.59
CA VAL A 57 8.14 -25.71 -16.03
C VAL A 57 6.90 -24.94 -16.50
N PRO A 58 6.98 -24.09 -17.55
CA PRO A 58 5.79 -23.42 -18.09
C PRO A 58 4.74 -24.45 -18.48
N GLY A 59 3.49 -24.24 -18.05
CA GLY A 59 2.38 -25.08 -18.47
C GLY A 59 2.22 -25.06 -19.99
N VAL A 60 2.01 -26.22 -20.60
CA VAL A 60 1.71 -26.34 -22.04
C VAL A 60 0.39 -25.63 -22.33
N ALA A 61 0.35 -24.81 -23.39
CA ALA A 61 -0.85 -24.09 -23.80
C ALA A 61 -2.01 -25.08 -24.04
N GLY A 62 -3.10 -24.94 -23.28
CA GLY A 62 -4.29 -25.79 -23.36
C GLY A 62 -4.32 -26.99 -22.41
N GLY A 63 -3.31 -27.19 -21.57
CA GLY A 63 -3.32 -28.22 -20.51
C GLY A 63 -4.04 -27.78 -19.22
N PRO A 64 -4.43 -28.72 -18.34
CA PRO A 64 -4.91 -28.38 -17.00
C PRO A 64 -3.85 -27.59 -16.23
N GLU A 65 -4.26 -26.58 -15.45
CA GLU A 65 -3.31 -25.81 -14.62
C GLU A 65 -2.50 -26.78 -13.74
N PRO A 66 -1.16 -26.76 -13.80
CA PRO A 66 -0.35 -27.56 -12.91
C PRO A 66 -0.65 -27.12 -11.47
N LYS A 67 -1.03 -28.07 -10.60
CA LYS A 67 -1.06 -27.81 -9.15
C LYS A 67 0.34 -27.32 -8.76
N LYS A 68 0.46 -26.07 -8.31
CA LYS A 68 1.69 -25.57 -7.69
C LYS A 68 2.00 -26.49 -6.50
N VAL A 69 3.01 -27.34 -6.65
CA VAL A 69 3.60 -28.10 -5.54
C VAL A 69 4.74 -27.24 -5.03
N ASP A 70 4.49 -26.50 -3.95
CA ASP A 70 5.53 -25.75 -3.26
C ASP A 70 6.41 -26.74 -2.48
N LEU A 71 7.43 -27.27 -3.15
CA LEU A 71 8.52 -27.99 -2.49
C LEU A 71 9.46 -26.96 -1.85
N ALA A 72 9.09 -26.50 -0.66
CA ALA A 72 9.94 -25.67 0.17
C ALA A 72 11.02 -26.54 0.86
N GLY A 73 12.15 -26.73 0.18
CA GLY A 73 13.38 -27.21 0.79
C GLY A 73 14.27 -26.03 1.13
N SER A 74 14.41 -25.68 2.41
CA SER A 74 15.50 -24.84 2.86
C SER A 74 16.59 -25.77 3.38
N ALA A 75 17.71 -25.90 2.66
CA ALA A 75 18.95 -26.15 3.39
C ALA A 75 19.07 -24.96 4.36
N VAL A 76 18.98 -25.20 5.67
CA VAL A 76 19.22 -24.18 6.69
C VAL A 76 20.69 -23.80 6.54
N THR A 77 20.96 -22.88 5.63
CA THR A 77 22.29 -22.32 5.46
C THR A 77 22.42 -21.20 6.48
N ALA A 78 23.49 -21.26 7.26
CA ALA A 78 23.85 -20.20 8.20
C ALA A 78 23.83 -18.83 7.48
N ARG A 79 23.59 -17.76 8.23
CA ARG A 79 23.71 -16.38 7.71
C ARG A 79 25.06 -16.26 6.98
N ARG A 80 25.02 -16.01 5.67
CA ARG A 80 26.21 -15.89 4.81
C ARG A 80 26.71 -14.46 4.73
N LEU A 81 25.99 -13.52 5.34
CA LEU A 81 26.41 -12.14 5.51
C LEU A 81 26.08 -11.65 6.92
N ARG A 82 27.09 -11.04 7.57
CA ARG A 82 26.95 -10.36 8.85
C ARG A 82 26.87 -8.85 8.65
N ALA A 83 25.66 -8.28 8.77
CA ALA A 83 25.48 -6.83 8.80
C ALA A 83 26.15 -6.24 10.05
N THR A 84 27.05 -5.28 9.86
CA THR A 84 27.73 -4.53 10.93
C THR A 84 27.09 -3.16 11.17
N SER A 85 26.36 -2.65 10.17
CA SER A 85 25.46 -1.50 10.28
C SER A 85 24.32 -1.65 9.27
N ARG A 86 23.47 -0.62 9.12
CA ARG A 86 22.45 -0.56 8.08
C ARG A 86 23.00 -0.44 6.66
N THR A 87 24.29 -0.17 6.48
CA THR A 87 24.92 0.04 5.17
C THR A 87 26.27 -0.68 5.02
N SER A 88 26.72 -1.41 6.05
CA SER A 88 27.99 -2.14 6.03
C SER A 88 27.83 -3.58 6.48
N ALA A 89 28.61 -4.48 5.88
CA ALA A 89 28.55 -5.91 6.13
C ALA A 89 29.91 -6.59 5.97
N VAL A 90 30.00 -7.80 6.52
CA VAL A 90 31.09 -8.74 6.27
C VAL A 90 30.49 -9.99 5.61
N VAL A 91 31.05 -10.36 4.46
CA VAL A 91 30.84 -11.64 3.80
C VAL A 91 31.98 -12.57 4.25
N PRO A 92 31.71 -13.66 4.98
CA PRO A 92 32.73 -14.62 5.40
C PRO A 92 33.44 -15.26 4.21
N ASP A 93 34.50 -16.02 4.46
CA ASP A 93 35.14 -16.85 3.44
C ASP A 93 34.17 -17.89 2.85
N GLN A 94 34.48 -18.35 1.64
CA GLN A 94 33.71 -19.37 0.90
C GLN A 94 32.19 -19.15 0.86
N SER A 95 31.79 -17.90 0.65
CA SER A 95 30.39 -17.48 0.72
C SER A 95 29.97 -16.72 -0.53
N GLU A 96 28.71 -16.88 -0.92
CA GLU A 96 28.06 -16.08 -1.95
C GLU A 96 26.78 -15.48 -1.36
N VAL A 97 26.57 -14.19 -1.62
CA VAL A 97 25.35 -13.47 -1.26
C VAL A 97 24.91 -12.60 -2.42
N SER A 98 23.64 -12.71 -2.78
CA SER A 98 23.06 -11.92 -3.86
C SER A 98 22.33 -10.70 -3.31
N PHE A 99 22.51 -9.54 -3.93
CA PHE A 99 21.72 -8.34 -3.66
C PHE A 99 20.53 -8.20 -4.63
N ALA A 100 20.16 -9.29 -5.31
CA ALA A 100 18.94 -9.42 -6.12
C ALA A 100 17.68 -9.48 -5.23
N ALA A 101 17.44 -8.41 -4.50
CA ALA A 101 16.39 -8.31 -3.51
C ALA A 101 15.66 -6.98 -3.61
N TYR A 102 14.45 -6.93 -3.07
CA TYR A 102 13.52 -5.81 -3.18
C TYR A 102 14.14 -4.43 -2.94
N PHE A 103 14.92 -4.29 -1.86
CA PHE A 103 15.53 -3.02 -1.49
C PHE A 103 16.88 -2.74 -2.14
N ASN A 104 17.60 -3.73 -2.66
CA ASN A 104 18.98 -3.53 -3.13
C ASN A 104 19.17 -3.69 -4.64
N ALA A 105 18.29 -4.43 -5.31
CA ALA A 105 18.21 -4.41 -6.75
C ALA A 105 17.72 -3.03 -7.23
N PHE A 106 18.19 -2.61 -8.40
CA PHE A 106 17.81 -1.35 -9.03
C PHE A 106 16.76 -1.60 -10.11
N ALA A 107 15.58 -0.98 -9.96
CA ALA A 107 14.43 -1.14 -10.85
C ALA A 107 14.63 -0.42 -12.20
N ALA A 108 15.62 -0.87 -12.97
CA ALA A 108 16.13 -0.21 -14.17
C ALA A 108 15.06 0.14 -15.21
N GLY A 109 14.06 -0.73 -15.41
CA GLY A 109 12.95 -0.46 -16.34
C GLY A 109 12.07 0.73 -15.96
N TYR A 110 11.96 1.07 -14.68
CA TYR A 110 11.23 2.24 -14.21
C TYR A 110 12.03 3.51 -14.43
N TRP A 111 13.30 3.51 -14.04
CA TRP A 111 14.21 4.64 -14.27
C TRP A 111 14.36 4.94 -15.75
N ARG A 112 14.54 3.92 -16.60
CA ARG A 112 14.61 4.11 -18.04
C ARG A 112 13.34 4.76 -18.61
N ARG A 113 12.16 4.33 -18.15
CA ARG A 113 10.89 4.81 -18.68
C ARG A 113 10.61 6.27 -18.34
N TRP A 114 10.88 6.62 -17.10
CA TRP A 114 10.35 7.84 -16.48
C TRP A 114 11.41 8.90 -16.20
N SER A 115 12.69 8.53 -16.11
CA SER A 115 13.77 9.48 -15.88
C SER A 115 14.45 9.94 -17.17
N ARG A 116 15.32 10.94 -17.06
CA ARG A 116 16.23 11.35 -18.14
C ARG A 116 17.54 10.56 -18.20
N LEU A 117 17.77 9.65 -17.27
CA LEU A 117 19.00 8.87 -17.19
C LEU A 117 19.07 7.85 -18.33
N THR A 118 20.23 7.80 -18.99
CA THR A 118 20.58 6.74 -19.95
C THR A 118 21.57 5.74 -19.37
N GLU A 119 22.21 6.08 -18.25
CA GLU A 119 23.19 5.27 -17.52
C GLU A 119 22.92 5.40 -16.01
N VAL A 120 23.25 4.34 -15.27
CA VAL A 120 23.36 4.36 -13.81
C VAL A 120 24.74 3.84 -13.41
N ARG A 121 25.27 4.28 -12.27
CA ARG A 121 26.55 3.82 -11.73
C ARG A 121 26.37 3.03 -10.46
N LEU A 122 26.92 1.82 -10.40
CA LEU A 122 27.06 1.07 -9.15
C LEU A 122 28.39 1.46 -8.51
N LYS A 123 28.34 2.04 -7.30
CA LYS A 123 29.55 2.36 -6.52
C LYS A 123 29.56 1.61 -5.20
N LEU A 124 30.65 0.89 -4.92
CA LEU A 124 30.84 0.09 -3.70
C LEU A 124 32.23 0.35 -3.11
N SER A 125 32.30 0.52 -1.78
CA SER A 125 33.55 0.56 -1.02
C SER A 125 33.79 -0.81 -0.38
N LEU A 126 34.86 -1.48 -0.80
CA LEU A 126 35.13 -2.88 -0.47
C LEU A 126 36.54 -3.05 0.10
N GLU A 127 36.71 -4.00 1.01
CA GLU A 127 38.01 -4.35 1.58
C GLU A 127 38.10 -5.85 1.86
N GLY A 128 39.16 -6.51 1.39
CA GLY A 128 39.40 -7.94 1.59
C GLY A 128 39.70 -8.66 0.28
N ALA A 129 39.27 -9.91 0.17
CA ALA A 129 39.45 -10.71 -1.02
C ALA A 129 38.11 -11.32 -1.46
N GLY A 130 37.75 -11.08 -2.72
CA GLY A 130 36.49 -11.58 -3.26
C GLY A 130 36.20 -11.04 -4.64
N ARG A 131 34.94 -11.13 -5.05
CA ARG A 131 34.47 -10.74 -6.38
C ARG A 131 33.09 -10.10 -6.30
N VAL A 132 32.88 -9.10 -7.14
CA VAL A 132 31.58 -8.47 -7.39
C VAL A 132 31.14 -8.87 -8.78
N ASP A 133 29.97 -9.50 -8.91
CA ASP A 133 29.36 -9.82 -10.20
C ASP A 133 28.04 -9.06 -10.37
N VAL A 134 27.93 -8.30 -11.46
CA VAL A 134 26.74 -7.52 -11.81
C VAL A 134 25.91 -8.26 -12.84
N TYR A 135 24.61 -8.29 -12.60
CA TYR A 135 23.64 -8.94 -13.46
C TYR A 135 22.53 -7.96 -13.83
N ARG A 136 21.88 -8.25 -14.95
CA ARG A 136 20.58 -7.67 -15.29
C ARG A 136 19.56 -8.71 -15.69
N THR A 137 18.33 -8.25 -15.87
CA THR A 137 17.24 -9.06 -16.42
C THR A 137 16.55 -8.37 -17.58
N LYS A 138 16.01 -9.18 -18.50
CA LYS A 138 14.98 -8.74 -19.44
C LYS A 138 13.63 -8.65 -18.71
N SER A 139 12.62 -8.08 -19.37
CA SER A 139 11.25 -7.97 -18.84
C SER A 139 10.55 -9.32 -18.60
N ASP A 140 11.04 -10.41 -19.21
CA ASP A 140 10.57 -11.78 -19.00
C ASP A 140 11.27 -12.51 -17.84
N GLY A 141 12.18 -11.83 -17.12
CA GLY A 141 12.94 -12.41 -16.02
C GLY A 141 14.20 -13.18 -16.42
N SER A 142 14.55 -13.23 -17.71
CA SER A 142 15.80 -13.85 -18.16
C SER A 142 17.02 -13.08 -17.64
N THR A 143 17.82 -13.73 -16.80
CA THR A 143 19.06 -13.17 -16.23
C THR A 143 20.20 -13.16 -17.24
N ILE A 144 20.95 -12.07 -17.26
CA ILE A 144 22.14 -11.85 -18.08
C ILE A 144 23.26 -11.35 -17.17
N PHE A 145 24.42 -12.01 -17.25
CA PHE A 145 25.65 -11.53 -16.65
C PHE A 145 26.17 -10.32 -17.43
N GLU A 146 26.49 -9.24 -16.72
CA GLU A 146 26.93 -7.98 -17.33
C GLU A 146 28.43 -7.78 -17.19
N ARG A 147 28.95 -7.85 -15.95
CA ARG A 147 30.37 -7.64 -15.68
C ARG A 147 30.74 -8.17 -14.29
N GLY A 148 31.99 -8.59 -14.12
CA GLY A 148 32.56 -9.00 -12.85
C GLY A 148 33.88 -8.31 -12.57
N VAL A 149 34.17 -8.04 -11.29
CA VAL A 149 35.43 -7.43 -10.83
C VAL A 149 35.95 -8.20 -9.61
N VAL A 150 37.20 -8.64 -9.68
CA VAL A 150 37.91 -9.23 -8.54
C VAL A 150 38.44 -8.09 -7.67
N VAL A 151 38.27 -8.22 -6.36
CA VAL A 151 38.69 -7.27 -5.34
C VAL A 151 39.80 -7.90 -4.52
N THR A 152 40.91 -7.18 -4.38
CA THR A 152 42.02 -7.54 -3.50
C THR A 152 42.47 -6.32 -2.70
N GLY A 153 42.53 -6.46 -1.38
CA GLY A 153 42.77 -5.34 -0.48
C GLY A 153 41.60 -4.36 -0.49
N ARG A 154 41.87 -3.06 -0.34
CA ARG A 154 40.85 -2.01 -0.29
C ARG A 154 40.65 -1.38 -1.67
N GLN A 155 39.41 -1.35 -2.14
CA GLN A 155 39.07 -0.84 -3.46
C GLN A 155 37.72 -0.09 -3.45
N GLU A 156 37.69 1.05 -4.15
CA GLU A 156 36.44 1.72 -4.53
C GLU A 156 36.05 1.25 -5.93
N LEU A 157 34.95 0.52 -6.02
CA LEU A 157 34.38 0.08 -7.28
C LEU A 157 33.44 1.16 -7.82
N ASP A 158 33.55 1.46 -9.12
CA ASP A 158 32.62 2.35 -9.83
C ASP A 158 32.34 1.81 -11.24
N MET A 159 31.11 1.35 -11.48
CA MET A 159 30.71 0.68 -12.71
C MET A 159 29.55 1.41 -13.39
N ALA A 160 29.80 1.92 -14.59
CA ALA A 160 28.79 2.43 -15.52
C ALA A 160 27.93 1.30 -16.12
N LEU A 161 26.60 1.46 -16.08
CA LEU A 161 25.62 0.47 -16.53
C LEU A 161 24.53 1.13 -17.40
N ASP A 162 24.37 0.62 -18.62
CA ASP A 162 23.50 1.18 -19.65
C ASP A 162 22.01 0.89 -19.38
N LEU A 163 21.14 1.90 -19.39
CA LEU A 163 19.69 1.75 -19.21
C LEU A 163 18.93 1.51 -20.53
N ARG A 164 19.60 1.54 -21.70
CA ARG A 164 18.98 1.30 -23.02
C ARG A 164 18.32 -0.09 -23.19
N PRO A 165 18.78 -1.18 -22.57
CA PRO A 165 18.15 -2.50 -22.71
C PRO A 165 16.84 -2.73 -21.92
N PHE A 166 16.29 -1.73 -21.22
CA PHE A 166 15.20 -1.90 -20.24
C PHE A 166 13.87 -1.26 -20.65
N GLU A 167 13.53 -1.28 -21.95
CA GLU A 167 12.35 -0.58 -22.48
C GLU A 167 11.03 -1.05 -21.84
N ASP A 168 10.86 -2.35 -21.57
CA ASP A 168 9.61 -2.92 -21.05
C ASP A 168 9.74 -3.49 -19.63
N GLY A 169 10.89 -3.28 -18.98
CA GLY A 169 11.18 -3.83 -17.66
C GLY A 169 12.62 -4.32 -17.51
N GLY A 170 12.88 -4.90 -16.35
CA GLY A 170 14.15 -5.47 -15.94
C GLY A 170 14.77 -4.71 -14.77
N TRP A 171 15.71 -5.41 -14.14
CA TRP A 171 16.43 -4.99 -12.94
C TRP A 171 17.93 -5.11 -13.16
N TYR A 172 18.70 -4.28 -12.46
CA TYR A 172 20.11 -4.51 -12.18
C TYR A 172 20.28 -4.99 -10.74
N TRP A 173 21.26 -5.84 -10.48
CA TRP A 173 21.75 -6.15 -9.12
C TRP A 173 23.21 -6.59 -9.16
N PHE A 174 23.81 -6.78 -8.00
CA PHE A 174 25.14 -7.35 -7.87
C PHE A 174 25.16 -8.48 -6.83
N ASP A 175 26.10 -9.39 -6.97
CA ASP A 175 26.38 -10.47 -6.03
C ASP A 175 27.81 -10.30 -5.51
N LEU A 176 28.03 -10.68 -4.26
CA LEU A 176 29.35 -10.73 -3.63
C LEU A 176 29.73 -12.19 -3.38
N THR A 177 30.89 -12.58 -3.88
CA THR A 177 31.43 -13.94 -3.72
C THR A 177 32.82 -13.88 -3.13
N THR A 178 33.11 -14.75 -2.16
CA THR A 178 34.44 -14.93 -1.56
C THR A 178 34.92 -16.36 -1.83
N ASP A 179 36.23 -16.51 -1.95
CA ASP A 179 36.88 -17.83 -2.06
C ASP A 179 37.84 -17.98 -0.87
N GLU A 180 38.95 -17.24 -0.89
CA GLU A 180 39.90 -17.15 0.22
C GLU A 180 39.75 -15.82 0.97
N GLY A 181 39.45 -15.90 2.28
CA GLY A 181 39.33 -14.72 3.14
C GLY A 181 37.95 -14.05 3.11
N GLU A 182 37.75 -13.08 4.01
CA GLU A 182 36.51 -12.31 4.10
C GLU A 182 36.51 -11.10 3.15
N LEU A 183 35.31 -10.64 2.81
CA LEU A 183 35.09 -9.40 2.07
C LEU A 183 34.18 -8.47 2.89
N VAL A 184 34.68 -7.28 3.20
CA VAL A 184 33.95 -6.23 3.91
C VAL A 184 33.33 -5.27 2.91
N LEU A 185 32.02 -5.10 2.96
CA LEU A 185 31.30 -4.00 2.32
C LEU A 185 31.21 -2.85 3.33
N HIS A 186 31.94 -1.76 3.08
CA HIS A 186 31.87 -0.56 3.91
C HIS A 186 30.65 0.31 3.61
N GLY A 187 30.16 0.25 2.37
CA GLY A 187 29.00 1.00 1.90
C GLY A 187 28.93 1.03 0.39
N GLY A 188 27.83 1.55 -0.14
CA GLY A 188 27.64 1.67 -1.57
C GLY A 188 26.22 2.06 -1.97
N GLY A 189 26.00 2.19 -3.27
CA GLY A 189 24.72 2.58 -3.81
C GLY A 189 24.71 2.67 -5.34
N TRP A 190 23.54 3.02 -5.84
CA TRP A 190 23.28 3.35 -7.22
C TRP A 190 23.27 4.87 -7.37
N TYR A 191 24.00 5.38 -8.35
CA TYR A 191 24.24 6.81 -8.56
C TYR A 191 23.90 7.22 -9.98
N ALA A 192 23.37 8.43 -10.14
CA ALA A 192 23.29 9.10 -11.42
C ALA A 192 24.60 9.79 -11.78
N THR A 193 24.85 9.90 -13.08
CA THR A 193 25.94 10.71 -13.67
C THR A 193 25.59 12.19 -13.72
N ASP A 194 24.32 12.49 -13.96
CA ASP A 194 23.86 13.86 -14.21
C ASP A 194 23.47 14.53 -12.90
N GLU A 195 23.58 15.86 -12.81
CA GLU A 195 23.07 16.61 -11.67
C GLU A 195 21.56 16.48 -11.53
N PRO A 196 20.98 16.32 -10.33
CA PRO A 196 19.54 16.23 -10.12
C PRO A 196 18.84 17.58 -10.36
N THR A 197 17.57 17.53 -10.79
CA THR A 197 16.77 18.75 -11.00
C THR A 197 16.23 19.27 -9.67
N GLY A 198 16.17 20.60 -9.48
CA GLY A 198 15.60 21.22 -8.28
C GLY A 198 16.34 20.89 -6.99
N ARG A 199 15.79 21.26 -5.83
CA ARG A 199 16.30 20.90 -4.50
C ARG A 199 15.61 19.65 -3.96
N ALA A 200 16.29 18.92 -3.08
CA ALA A 200 15.62 18.01 -2.16
C ALA A 200 15.07 18.85 -0.99
N ALA A 201 13.81 19.26 -1.09
CA ALA A 201 13.14 20.11 -0.11
C ALA A 201 11.74 19.54 0.14
N VAL A 202 11.65 18.57 1.03
CA VAL A 202 10.46 17.74 1.22
C VAL A 202 9.63 18.22 2.40
N ALA A 203 8.34 18.43 2.17
CA ALA A 203 7.33 18.48 3.22
C ALA A 203 6.71 17.08 3.36
N VAL A 204 7.05 16.38 4.44
CA VAL A 204 6.45 15.08 4.76
C VAL A 204 5.16 15.31 5.53
N GLY A 205 4.09 14.60 5.19
CA GLY A 205 2.83 14.68 5.92
C GLY A 205 2.31 13.32 6.36
N THR A 206 1.86 13.24 7.61
CA THR A 206 1.27 12.03 8.20
C THR A 206 0.01 12.39 8.99
N PRO A 207 -1.20 12.16 8.45
CA PRO A 207 -2.43 12.38 9.21
C PRO A 207 -2.59 11.28 10.24
N THR A 208 -3.06 11.64 11.44
CA THR A 208 -3.21 10.65 12.52
C THR A 208 -4.55 10.76 13.23
N PHE A 209 -5.08 9.62 13.66
CA PHE A 209 -6.32 9.52 14.42
C PHE A 209 -6.25 8.42 15.48
N ASN A 210 -6.05 8.81 16.74
CA ASN A 210 -6.02 7.90 17.90
C ASN A 210 -4.97 6.77 17.81
N ARG A 211 -3.86 7.01 17.10
CA ARG A 211 -2.70 6.11 17.00
C ARG A 211 -1.39 6.80 17.39
N PRO A 212 -1.33 7.40 18.59
CA PRO A 212 -0.18 8.20 18.99
C PRO A 212 1.16 7.44 18.93
N ALA A 213 1.20 6.20 19.42
CA ALA A 213 2.39 5.35 19.40
C ALA A 213 2.95 5.10 17.98
N ASP A 214 2.06 4.80 17.03
CA ASP A 214 2.45 4.54 15.64
C ASP A 214 3.01 5.83 14.99
N CYS A 215 2.35 6.97 15.23
CA CYS A 215 2.81 8.26 14.75
C CYS A 215 4.20 8.62 15.32
N VAL A 216 4.44 8.42 16.62
CA VAL A 216 5.76 8.67 17.25
C VAL A 216 6.83 7.77 16.64
N ALA A 217 6.53 6.51 16.34
CA ALA A 217 7.48 5.60 15.67
C ALA A 217 7.86 6.11 14.28
N THR A 218 6.89 6.60 13.50
CA THR A 218 7.13 7.21 12.18
C THR A 218 7.97 8.49 12.28
N LEU A 219 7.65 9.40 13.21
CA LEU A 219 8.43 10.62 13.45
C LEU A 219 9.87 10.32 13.86
N THR A 220 10.06 9.30 14.69
CA THR A 220 11.38 8.82 15.13
C THR A 220 12.18 8.33 13.92
N ALA A 221 11.59 7.47 13.07
CA ALA A 221 12.27 6.95 11.88
C ALA A 221 12.69 8.05 10.89
N LEU A 222 11.89 9.12 10.75
CA LEU A 222 12.24 10.29 9.93
C LEU A 222 13.41 11.10 10.52
N GLY A 223 13.49 11.18 11.85
CA GLY A 223 14.53 11.95 12.55
C GLY A 223 15.88 11.22 12.73
N GLU A 224 15.88 9.89 12.67
CA GLU A 224 17.05 9.04 12.95
C GLU A 224 18.05 8.94 11.79
N ASP A 225 17.61 9.00 10.53
CA ASP A 225 18.51 8.96 9.37
C ASP A 225 18.98 10.37 8.98
N PRO A 226 20.28 10.70 9.08
CA PRO A 226 20.77 12.04 8.81
C PRO A 226 20.52 12.55 7.39
N LEU A 227 20.56 11.67 6.39
CA LEU A 227 20.35 12.06 4.98
C LEU A 227 18.88 12.34 4.71
N VAL A 228 17.98 11.55 5.29
CA VAL A 228 16.53 11.81 5.24
C VAL A 228 16.23 13.13 5.92
N ARG A 229 16.80 13.33 7.11
CA ARG A 229 16.64 14.57 7.86
C ARG A 229 17.15 15.78 7.10
N GLU A 230 18.23 15.68 6.33
CA GLU A 230 18.72 16.79 5.51
C GLU A 230 17.75 17.19 4.38
N ALA A 231 17.06 16.22 3.78
CA ALA A 231 16.08 16.46 2.71
C ALA A 231 14.73 17.03 3.22
N ILE A 232 14.39 16.82 4.49
CA ILE A 232 13.12 17.25 5.08
C ILE A 232 13.20 18.69 5.55
N ILE A 233 12.32 19.55 5.02
CA ILE A 233 12.16 20.94 5.46
C ILE A 233 10.94 21.13 6.38
N ALA A 234 9.95 20.23 6.31
CA ALA A 234 8.77 20.25 7.17
C ALA A 234 8.22 18.84 7.39
N VAL A 235 7.69 18.58 8.59
CA VAL A 235 6.89 17.41 8.92
C VAL A 235 5.54 17.88 9.46
N ILE A 236 4.47 17.64 8.71
CA ILE A 236 3.13 18.16 8.99
C ILE A 236 2.25 17.02 9.49
N VAL A 237 1.72 17.15 10.69
CA VAL A 237 0.91 16.12 11.36
C VAL A 237 -0.46 16.70 11.70
N PRO A 238 -1.48 16.50 10.84
CA PRO A 238 -2.87 16.73 11.21
C PRO A 238 -3.31 15.69 12.25
N ASP A 239 -3.34 16.08 13.53
CA ASP A 239 -3.83 15.26 14.64
C ASP A 239 -5.35 15.42 14.76
N GLN A 240 -6.05 14.46 14.19
CA GLN A 240 -7.51 14.41 14.11
C GLN A 240 -8.14 13.67 15.30
N GLY A 241 -7.29 13.12 16.19
CA GLY A 241 -7.68 12.24 17.28
C GLY A 241 -8.04 12.96 18.58
N THR A 242 -8.59 12.19 19.50
CA THR A 242 -8.76 12.61 20.91
C THR A 242 -7.60 12.12 21.78
N LYS A 243 -6.89 11.06 21.37
CA LYS A 243 -5.60 10.64 21.95
C LYS A 243 -4.48 11.32 21.16
N LYS A 244 -3.90 12.36 21.75
CA LYS A 244 -2.96 13.24 21.05
C LYS A 244 -1.56 12.66 20.98
N VAL A 245 -0.90 12.84 19.84
CA VAL A 245 0.50 12.41 19.62
C VAL A 245 1.45 13.09 20.60
N ARG A 246 1.15 14.35 20.94
CA ARG A 246 1.95 15.16 21.87
C ARG A 246 2.04 14.55 23.27
N ASP A 247 1.06 13.72 23.65
CA ASP A 247 0.96 13.12 24.98
C ASP A 247 1.59 11.71 25.05
N GLU A 248 2.15 11.21 23.94
CA GLU A 248 2.67 9.85 23.84
C GLU A 248 4.11 9.73 24.36
N PRO A 249 4.45 8.64 25.09
CA PRO A 249 5.83 8.32 25.42
C PRO A 249 6.75 8.30 24.18
N GLY A 250 7.90 8.97 24.30
CA GLY A 250 8.89 9.08 23.22
C GLY A 250 8.66 10.25 22.26
N PHE A 251 7.52 10.95 22.35
CA PHE A 251 7.23 12.11 21.52
C PHE A 251 8.31 13.21 21.63
N GLU A 252 8.73 13.56 22.85
CA GLU A 252 9.73 14.62 23.07
C GLU A 252 11.05 14.33 22.34
N GLN A 253 11.49 13.07 22.32
CA GLN A 253 12.71 12.66 21.62
C GLN A 253 12.55 12.75 20.10
N ALA A 254 11.42 12.29 19.57
CA ALA A 254 11.12 12.37 18.14
C ALA A 254 11.00 13.83 17.68
N ALA A 255 10.32 14.67 18.46
CA ALA A 255 10.17 16.09 18.22
C ALA A 255 11.53 16.81 18.26
N ALA A 256 12.39 16.50 19.23
CA ALA A 256 13.73 17.09 19.32
C ALA A 256 14.60 16.75 18.10
N ALA A 257 14.47 15.54 17.53
CA ALA A 257 15.22 15.15 16.33
C ALA A 257 14.78 15.91 15.07
N LEU A 258 13.51 16.31 14.99
CA LEU A 258 12.94 17.05 13.87
C LEU A 258 13.05 18.57 14.05
N GLY A 259 13.04 19.06 15.29
CA GLY A 259 13.12 20.47 15.66
C GLY A 259 11.94 21.28 15.14
N ASP A 260 12.20 22.53 14.75
CA ASP A 260 11.17 23.49 14.31
C ASP A 260 10.42 23.09 13.04
N ARG A 261 10.90 22.06 12.35
CA ARG A 261 10.29 21.50 11.13
C ARG A 261 9.03 20.69 11.43
N LEU A 262 8.89 20.15 12.64
CA LEU A 262 7.68 19.42 13.03
C LEU A 262 6.55 20.40 13.36
N LYS A 263 5.41 20.24 12.67
CA LYS A 263 4.17 21.01 12.87
C LYS A 263 3.03 20.04 13.14
N ILE A 264 2.55 20.02 14.39
CA ILE A 264 1.34 19.28 14.76
C ILE A 264 0.16 20.23 14.76
N ILE A 265 -0.90 19.82 14.08
CA ILE A 265 -2.07 20.61 13.80
C ILE A 265 -3.29 19.86 14.32
N ASP A 266 -3.92 20.42 15.35
CA ASP A 266 -5.18 19.87 15.85
C ASP A 266 -6.33 20.25 14.92
N GLN A 267 -7.12 19.26 14.51
CA GLN A 267 -8.34 19.48 13.74
C GLN A 267 -9.39 18.40 14.04
N PRO A 268 -10.67 18.58 13.69
CA PRO A 268 -11.68 17.54 13.79
C PRO A 268 -11.35 16.31 12.93
N ASN A 269 -12.07 15.21 13.14
CA ASN A 269 -11.97 14.04 12.26
C ASN A 269 -12.62 14.30 10.91
N LEU A 270 -11.79 14.57 9.90
CA LEU A 270 -12.17 14.80 8.52
C LEU A 270 -11.78 13.62 7.61
N GLY A 271 -11.44 12.48 8.21
CA GLY A 271 -10.96 11.29 7.53
C GLY A 271 -9.57 11.45 6.90
N GLY A 272 -9.18 10.49 6.07
CA GLY A 272 -7.95 10.54 5.29
C GLY A 272 -7.91 11.74 4.36
N SER A 273 -8.98 11.99 3.60
CA SER A 273 -9.01 13.08 2.62
C SER A 273 -8.78 14.45 3.26
N GLY A 274 -9.39 14.72 4.43
CA GLY A 274 -9.18 15.97 5.15
C GLY A 274 -7.81 16.08 5.81
N GLY A 275 -7.23 14.96 6.26
CA GLY A 275 -5.86 14.92 6.76
C GLY A 275 -4.85 15.24 5.66
N TYR A 276 -4.92 14.56 4.52
CA TYR A 276 -4.05 14.82 3.38
C TYR A 276 -4.28 16.20 2.76
N ALA A 277 -5.54 16.66 2.67
CA ALA A 277 -5.83 18.04 2.26
C ALA A 277 -5.16 19.05 3.20
N ARG A 278 -5.17 18.82 4.52
CA ARG A 278 -4.48 19.70 5.45
C ARG A 278 -2.97 19.72 5.21
N ILE A 279 -2.36 18.57 4.98
CA ILE A 279 -0.92 18.47 4.66
C ILE A 279 -0.58 19.30 3.43
N MET A 280 -1.31 19.11 2.33
CA MET A 280 -1.05 19.84 1.09
C MET A 280 -1.30 21.34 1.26
N TYR A 281 -2.33 21.73 2.00
CA TYR A 281 -2.63 23.13 2.28
C TYR A 281 -1.46 23.80 3.01
N GLU A 282 -1.01 23.21 4.11
CA GLU A 282 0.07 23.73 4.94
C GLU A 282 1.41 23.72 4.20
N ALA A 283 1.68 22.68 3.40
CA ALA A 283 2.87 22.61 2.57
C ALA A 283 2.89 23.72 1.50
N LEU A 284 1.75 24.00 0.87
CA LEU A 284 1.65 25.01 -0.18
C LEU A 284 1.66 26.44 0.37
N GLU A 285 1.00 26.69 1.50
CA GLU A 285 0.85 28.04 2.09
C GLU A 285 2.03 28.45 2.99
N HIS A 286 2.68 27.51 3.66
CA HIS A 286 3.60 27.83 4.76
C HIS A 286 5.01 27.25 4.60
N THR A 287 5.32 26.68 3.44
CA THR A 287 6.67 26.17 3.13
C THR A 287 7.07 26.51 1.71
N ASP A 288 8.38 26.46 1.43
CA ASP A 288 8.97 26.55 0.10
C ASP A 288 9.34 25.15 -0.46
N CYS A 289 8.64 24.09 -0.02
CA CYS A 289 8.94 22.72 -0.43
C CYS A 289 8.86 22.55 -1.95
N GLU A 290 9.69 21.67 -2.51
CA GLU A 290 9.59 21.27 -3.92
C GLU A 290 8.86 19.93 -4.07
N GLN A 291 8.78 19.15 -3.00
CA GLN A 291 8.10 17.86 -2.96
C GLN A 291 7.21 17.75 -1.71
N ILE A 292 5.97 17.32 -1.89
CA ILE A 292 5.07 16.93 -0.81
C ILE A 292 5.06 15.40 -0.76
N LEU A 293 5.45 14.79 0.37
CA LEU A 293 5.43 13.35 0.55
C LEU A 293 4.35 12.96 1.54
N TYR A 294 3.28 12.36 1.02
CA TYR A 294 2.24 11.73 1.84
C TYR A 294 2.71 10.40 2.40
N MET A 295 2.41 10.17 3.68
CA MET A 295 2.65 8.95 4.43
C MET A 295 1.49 8.69 5.40
N ASP A 296 1.20 7.44 5.74
CA ASP A 296 0.27 7.10 6.83
C ASP A 296 0.97 7.13 8.21
N ASP A 297 0.20 7.12 9.30
CA ASP A 297 0.72 7.09 10.68
C ASP A 297 1.05 5.68 11.17
N ASP A 298 0.31 4.66 10.73
CA ASP A 298 0.44 3.24 11.09
C ASP A 298 1.38 2.44 10.18
N ILE A 299 2.52 3.04 9.87
CA ILE A 299 3.56 2.43 9.06
C ILE A 299 4.80 2.05 9.88
N LEU A 300 5.53 1.05 9.39
CA LEU A 300 6.95 0.91 9.67
C LEU A 300 7.73 1.39 8.44
N LEU A 301 8.54 2.43 8.63
CA LEU A 301 9.29 3.10 7.57
C LEU A 301 10.67 2.47 7.35
N GLU A 302 11.01 2.22 6.08
CA GLU A 302 12.39 2.15 5.62
C GLU A 302 12.85 3.56 5.19
N PRO A 303 13.71 4.27 5.95
CA PRO A 303 13.99 5.69 5.69
C PRO A 303 14.57 5.96 4.30
N ASP A 304 15.33 5.01 3.72
CA ASP A 304 15.86 5.14 2.37
C ASP A 304 14.77 5.28 1.30
N SER A 305 13.55 4.79 1.56
CA SER A 305 12.40 4.98 0.66
C SER A 305 12.06 6.46 0.44
N VAL A 306 12.25 7.32 1.44
CA VAL A 306 12.05 8.78 1.30
C VAL A 306 13.05 9.33 0.28
N LEU A 307 14.33 8.98 0.43
CA LEU A 307 15.40 9.45 -0.47
C LEU A 307 15.20 8.94 -1.90
N ARG A 308 14.80 7.67 -2.06
CA ARG A 308 14.50 7.09 -3.38
C ARG A 308 13.36 7.82 -4.07
N ALA A 309 12.29 8.16 -3.33
CA ALA A 309 11.16 8.92 -3.89
C ALA A 309 11.60 10.29 -4.36
N VAL A 310 12.37 11.01 -3.54
CA VAL A 310 12.92 12.33 -3.88
C VAL A 310 13.85 12.24 -5.08
N ALA A 311 14.77 11.27 -5.10
CA ALA A 311 15.68 11.07 -6.22
C ALA A 311 14.90 10.80 -7.51
N PHE A 312 13.95 9.85 -7.49
CA PHE A 312 13.15 9.53 -8.67
C PHE A 312 12.37 10.76 -9.17
N SER A 313 11.77 11.55 -8.27
CA SER A 313 11.09 12.79 -8.62
C SER A 313 12.02 13.80 -9.30
N ARG A 314 13.25 13.97 -8.80
CA ARG A 314 14.21 14.96 -9.32
C ARG A 314 14.85 14.56 -10.65
N TYR A 315 14.90 13.27 -10.96
CA TYR A 315 15.38 12.75 -12.25
C TYR A 315 14.28 12.45 -13.26
N SER A 316 13.01 12.52 -12.85
CA SER A 316 11.87 12.34 -13.74
C SER A 316 11.95 13.31 -14.92
N ARG A 317 11.69 12.80 -16.13
CA ARG A 317 11.79 13.56 -17.40
C ARG A 317 10.78 14.69 -17.48
N SER A 318 9.65 14.52 -16.80
CA SER A 318 8.58 15.50 -16.62
C SER A 318 8.03 15.34 -15.19
N PRO A 319 7.46 16.39 -14.58
CA PRO A 319 6.81 16.26 -13.28
C PRO A 319 5.78 15.13 -13.28
N MET A 320 5.78 14.33 -12.21
CA MET A 320 4.92 13.16 -12.07
C MET A 320 4.80 12.76 -10.60
N LEU A 321 3.77 11.99 -10.26
CA LEU A 321 3.60 11.42 -8.94
C LEU A 321 4.51 10.19 -8.79
N VAL A 322 5.18 10.09 -7.64
CA VAL A 322 6.09 8.98 -7.32
C VAL A 322 5.55 8.22 -6.12
N GLY A 323 5.00 7.05 -6.39
CA GLY A 323 4.39 6.17 -5.39
C GLY A 323 5.36 5.13 -4.84
N GLY A 324 5.24 4.85 -3.54
CA GLY A 324 5.85 3.71 -2.88
C GLY A 324 4.88 2.52 -2.80
N GLN A 325 5.44 1.33 -2.82
CA GLN A 325 4.70 0.08 -2.63
C GLN A 325 4.46 -0.22 -1.15
N MET A 326 3.45 -1.04 -0.89
CA MET A 326 3.09 -1.50 0.46
C MET A 326 3.55 -2.94 0.69
N LEU A 327 4.39 -3.13 1.71
CA LEU A 327 4.66 -4.42 2.33
C LEU A 327 3.68 -4.64 3.50
N SER A 328 3.29 -5.88 3.77
CA SER A 328 2.37 -6.20 4.88
C SER A 328 3.08 -6.12 6.23
N LEU A 329 2.57 -5.34 7.18
CA LEU A 329 3.13 -5.24 8.53
C LEU A 329 3.05 -6.57 9.31
N GLN A 330 2.08 -7.42 8.97
CA GLN A 330 1.82 -8.72 9.61
C GLN A 330 2.66 -9.83 8.97
N ALA A 331 2.74 -9.83 7.64
CA ALA A 331 3.57 -10.75 6.86
C ALA A 331 4.68 -9.94 6.19
N ARG A 332 5.73 -9.59 6.95
CA ARG A 332 6.70 -8.55 6.58
C ARG A 332 7.55 -8.79 5.32
N SER A 333 7.51 -9.98 4.71
CA SER A 333 8.13 -10.22 3.39
C SER A 333 7.14 -10.14 2.22
N GLN A 334 5.85 -9.95 2.52
CA GLN A 334 4.78 -9.96 1.54
C GLN A 334 4.54 -8.57 0.96
N LEU A 335 4.69 -8.46 -0.36
CA LEU A 335 4.28 -7.31 -1.16
C LEU A 335 2.78 -7.37 -1.43
N SER A 336 2.04 -6.32 -1.06
CA SER A 336 0.59 -6.29 -1.26
C SER A 336 0.20 -6.26 -2.74
N THR A 337 0.83 -5.40 -3.52
CA THR A 337 0.62 -5.29 -4.97
C THR A 337 1.83 -4.63 -5.62
N MET A 338 2.13 -5.00 -6.87
CA MET A 338 3.13 -4.29 -7.66
C MET A 338 2.63 -2.92 -8.16
N GLY A 339 1.31 -2.74 -8.27
CA GLY A 339 0.68 -1.51 -8.75
C GLY A 339 -0.80 -1.69 -9.05
N GLU A 340 -1.54 -0.58 -9.07
CA GLU A 340 -3.00 -0.59 -9.22
C GLU A 340 -3.48 0.28 -10.39
N VAL A 341 -4.60 -0.14 -10.99
CA VAL A 341 -5.26 0.56 -12.10
C VAL A 341 -6.76 0.64 -11.86
N VAL A 342 -7.44 1.56 -12.55
CA VAL A 342 -8.90 1.67 -12.53
C VAL A 342 -9.47 1.05 -13.80
N ASP A 343 -10.27 -0.01 -13.65
CA ASP A 343 -11.05 -0.59 -14.75
C ASP A 343 -12.03 0.45 -15.28
N ARG A 344 -11.90 0.88 -16.54
CA ARG A 344 -12.69 2.00 -17.08
C ARG A 344 -14.15 1.67 -17.36
N GLY A 345 -14.50 0.39 -17.48
CA GLY A 345 -15.88 -0.03 -17.75
C GLY A 345 -16.71 -0.09 -16.48
N THR A 346 -16.23 -0.86 -15.50
CA THR A 346 -16.89 -0.95 -14.18
C THR A 346 -16.54 0.22 -13.28
N PHE A 347 -15.49 0.98 -13.57
CA PHE A 347 -14.97 2.05 -12.72
C PHE A 347 -14.66 1.54 -11.32
N LEU A 348 -13.76 0.56 -11.23
CA LEU A 348 -13.31 -0.03 -9.98
C LEU A 348 -11.80 -0.24 -10.04
N TRP A 349 -11.10 0.11 -8.96
CA TRP A 349 -9.68 -0.20 -8.85
C TRP A 349 -9.44 -1.70 -8.82
N ARG A 350 -8.26 -2.10 -9.26
CA ARG A 350 -7.79 -3.49 -9.28
C ARG A 350 -6.27 -3.53 -9.36
N ASN A 351 -5.70 -4.67 -9.02
CA ASN A 351 -4.31 -4.96 -9.35
C ASN A 351 -4.07 -4.77 -10.85
N ALA A 352 -2.92 -4.20 -11.18
CA ALA A 352 -2.49 -4.04 -12.56
C ALA A 352 -2.47 -5.41 -13.28
N PRO A 353 -2.80 -5.47 -14.59
CA PRO A 353 -2.80 -6.72 -15.33
C PRO A 353 -1.42 -7.38 -15.31
N GLY A 354 -1.35 -8.70 -15.14
CA GLY A 354 -0.08 -9.44 -15.15
C GLY A 354 0.74 -9.35 -13.86
N THR A 355 0.10 -9.04 -12.73
CA THR A 355 0.72 -9.05 -11.40
C THR A 355 -0.06 -9.94 -10.44
N GLU A 356 0.61 -10.54 -9.46
CA GLU A 356 -0.05 -11.30 -8.38
C GLU A 356 -0.15 -10.42 -7.12
N PRO A 357 -1.33 -10.36 -6.46
CA PRO A 357 -1.45 -9.69 -5.17
C PRO A 357 -0.83 -10.55 -4.05
N HIS A 358 -0.38 -9.88 -2.98
CA HIS A 358 0.10 -10.54 -1.76
C HIS A 358 1.26 -11.52 -2.00
N HIS A 359 2.19 -11.16 -2.89
CA HIS A 359 3.35 -11.97 -3.22
C HIS A 359 4.38 -11.97 -2.09
N ASP A 360 4.71 -13.15 -1.56
CA ASP A 360 5.75 -13.30 -0.55
C ASP A 360 7.15 -13.37 -1.19
N LEU A 361 7.93 -12.30 -1.03
CA LEU A 361 9.30 -12.19 -1.56
C LEU A 361 10.29 -13.13 -0.84
N ALA A 362 9.96 -13.59 0.37
CA ALA A 362 10.71 -14.65 0.99
C ALA A 362 10.42 -15.99 0.30
N ALA A 363 9.16 -16.33 0.02
CA ALA A 363 8.83 -17.59 -0.66
C ALA A 363 9.33 -17.59 -2.12
N GLY A 364 8.99 -16.56 -2.88
CA GLY A 364 9.41 -16.33 -4.27
C GLY A 364 10.33 -15.11 -4.38
N PRO A 365 11.65 -15.26 -4.25
CA PRO A 365 12.58 -14.14 -4.36
C PRO A 365 12.59 -13.57 -5.79
N LEU A 366 13.16 -12.37 -5.94
CA LEU A 366 13.21 -11.65 -7.21
C LEU A 366 13.73 -12.53 -8.36
N ARG A 367 14.89 -13.19 -8.16
CA ARG A 367 15.53 -14.06 -9.19
C ARG A 367 14.69 -15.25 -9.65
N GLN A 368 13.62 -15.60 -8.93
CA GLN A 368 12.77 -16.76 -9.20
C GLN A 368 11.35 -16.37 -9.63
N THR A 369 11.06 -15.08 -9.77
CA THR A 369 9.70 -14.59 -10.00
C THR A 369 9.62 -13.74 -11.27
N PRO A 370 9.52 -14.37 -12.47
CA PRO A 370 9.58 -13.68 -13.76
C PRO A 370 8.66 -12.46 -13.91
N TRP A 371 7.44 -12.53 -13.37
CA TRP A 371 6.46 -11.44 -13.52
C TRP A 371 6.85 -10.16 -12.79
N LEU A 372 7.75 -10.20 -11.80
CA LEU A 372 8.31 -9.02 -11.12
C LEU A 372 9.28 -8.21 -12.00
N HIS A 373 9.73 -8.77 -13.13
CA HIS A 373 10.71 -8.12 -14.01
C HIS A 373 10.07 -7.24 -15.07
N ARG A 374 8.77 -7.36 -15.32
CA ARG A 374 8.06 -6.45 -16.22
C ARG A 374 7.80 -5.12 -15.53
N ARG A 375 7.95 -4.00 -16.25
CA ARG A 375 7.46 -2.70 -15.74
C ARG A 375 5.94 -2.73 -15.63
N VAL A 376 5.42 -2.28 -14.50
CA VAL A 376 3.99 -2.17 -14.25
C VAL A 376 3.61 -0.69 -14.29
N ASP A 377 2.79 -0.31 -15.26
CA ASP A 377 2.24 1.04 -15.34
C ASP A 377 0.93 1.10 -14.53
N VAL A 378 0.70 2.22 -13.85
CA VAL A 378 -0.39 2.42 -12.88
C VAL A 378 -1.23 3.64 -13.22
N ASP A 379 -2.46 3.69 -12.70
CA ASP A 379 -3.31 4.90 -12.80
C ASP A 379 -3.11 5.85 -11.62
N TYR A 380 -2.74 5.33 -10.46
CA TYR A 380 -2.56 6.06 -9.21
C TYR A 380 -1.61 5.29 -8.27
N ASN A 381 -1.27 5.90 -7.14
CA ASN A 381 -0.67 5.21 -6.00
C ASN A 381 -1.40 5.66 -4.74
N ALA A 382 -1.68 4.73 -3.83
CA ALA A 382 -2.27 5.07 -2.55
C ALA A 382 -1.33 5.93 -1.70
N TRP A 383 -1.91 6.63 -0.72
CA TRP A 383 -1.23 7.68 0.02
C TRP A 383 -0.40 7.24 1.22
N TRP A 384 -0.31 5.93 1.49
CA TRP A 384 0.65 5.38 2.47
C TRP A 384 2.10 5.78 2.17
N THR A 385 2.44 6.03 0.91
CA THR A 385 3.68 6.65 0.45
C THR A 385 3.47 7.20 -0.97
N CYS A 386 3.27 8.51 -1.12
CA CYS A 386 3.12 9.14 -2.43
C CYS A 386 3.73 10.53 -2.44
N LEU A 387 4.75 10.73 -3.27
CA LEU A 387 5.38 12.02 -3.48
C LEU A 387 4.71 12.76 -4.64
N ILE A 388 4.25 13.97 -4.37
CA ILE A 388 3.62 14.90 -5.30
C ILE A 388 4.53 16.12 -5.42
N PRO A 389 5.12 16.40 -6.60
CA PRO A 389 5.89 17.63 -6.81
C PRO A 389 5.00 18.85 -6.56
N ARG A 390 5.54 19.91 -5.96
CA ARG A 390 4.78 21.13 -5.65
C ARG A 390 4.05 21.69 -6.87
N VAL A 391 4.73 21.76 -8.01
CA VAL A 391 4.16 22.24 -9.28
C VAL A 391 2.93 21.41 -9.73
N VAL A 392 2.91 20.11 -9.41
CA VAL A 392 1.77 19.23 -9.70
C VAL A 392 0.64 19.49 -8.72
N ALA A 393 0.93 19.70 -7.43
CA ALA A 393 -0.08 20.03 -6.43
C ALA A 393 -0.77 21.38 -6.73
N GLU A 394 0.01 22.39 -7.11
CA GLU A 394 -0.51 23.72 -7.48
C GLU A 394 -1.40 23.69 -8.72
N ASP A 395 -1.05 22.89 -9.74
CA ASP A 395 -1.88 22.74 -10.93
C ASP A 395 -3.09 21.82 -10.68
N VAL A 396 -2.88 20.60 -10.16
CA VAL A 396 -3.95 19.59 -10.00
C VAL A 396 -4.99 19.97 -8.94
N GLY A 397 -4.61 20.79 -7.96
CA GLY A 397 -5.47 21.22 -6.85
C GLY A 397 -5.61 20.16 -5.75
N MET A 398 -6.29 20.55 -4.67
CA MET A 398 -6.45 19.80 -3.42
C MET A 398 -7.16 18.44 -3.60
N PRO A 399 -6.97 17.47 -2.69
CA PRO A 399 -7.85 16.28 -2.58
C PRO A 399 -9.34 16.61 -2.62
N LEU A 400 -10.16 15.69 -3.14
CA LEU A 400 -11.61 15.79 -3.01
C LEU A 400 -12.04 15.58 -1.53
N PRO A 401 -13.08 16.29 -1.04
CA PRO A 401 -13.60 16.13 0.33
C PRO A 401 -14.43 14.84 0.49
N LEU A 402 -13.77 13.67 0.53
CA LEU A 402 -14.40 12.35 0.45
C LEU A 402 -14.43 11.54 1.76
N PHE A 403 -13.87 12.07 2.84
CA PHE A 403 -13.57 11.37 4.10
C PHE A 403 -12.50 10.28 3.96
N ILE A 404 -12.78 9.16 3.28
CA ILE A 404 -11.81 8.08 3.00
C ILE A 404 -12.11 7.41 1.65
N LYS A 405 -11.12 6.71 1.09
CA LYS A 405 -11.23 5.88 -0.14
C LYS A 405 -11.49 6.72 -1.39
N TRP A 406 -10.91 6.26 -2.51
CA TRP A 406 -11.01 6.85 -3.85
C TRP A 406 -10.37 8.22 -4.04
N ASP A 407 -10.00 8.90 -2.96
CA ASP A 407 -9.30 10.18 -2.99
C ASP A 407 -7.94 10.07 -3.68
N ASP A 408 -7.17 9.03 -3.35
CA ASP A 408 -5.91 8.69 -4.01
C ASP A 408 -6.07 8.33 -5.51
N ALA A 409 -7.03 7.46 -5.83
CA ALA A 409 -7.30 7.02 -7.18
C ALA A 409 -7.81 8.17 -8.04
N GLU A 410 -8.75 8.97 -7.54
CA GLU A 410 -9.25 10.14 -8.24
C GLU A 410 -8.15 11.17 -8.50
N TYR A 411 -7.28 11.44 -7.51
CA TYR A 411 -6.18 12.37 -7.69
C TYR A 411 -5.21 11.90 -8.79
N GLY A 412 -4.88 10.61 -8.83
CA GLY A 412 -4.06 10.02 -9.90
C GLY A 412 -4.72 10.16 -11.29
N LEU A 413 -6.04 9.94 -11.38
CA LEU A 413 -6.79 10.14 -12.61
C LEU A 413 -6.82 11.60 -13.06
N ARG A 414 -7.02 12.53 -12.12
CA ARG A 414 -7.04 13.97 -12.39
C ARG A 414 -5.67 14.48 -12.82
N ALA A 415 -4.60 14.03 -12.15
CA ALA A 415 -3.22 14.32 -12.55
C ALA A 415 -2.94 13.83 -13.98
N ARG A 416 -3.37 12.59 -14.32
CA ARG A 416 -3.25 12.03 -15.67
C ARG A 416 -3.99 12.86 -16.72
N ALA A 417 -5.16 13.39 -16.40
CA ALA A 417 -5.92 14.26 -17.30
C ALA A 417 -5.20 15.58 -17.62
N LYS A 418 -4.33 16.05 -16.72
CA LYS A 418 -3.45 17.22 -16.92
C LYS A 418 -2.07 16.87 -17.50
N GLY A 419 -1.82 15.60 -17.82
CA GLY A 419 -0.55 15.14 -18.41
C GLY A 419 0.50 14.66 -17.41
N TYR A 420 0.24 14.76 -16.11
CA TYR A 420 1.12 14.22 -15.08
C TYR A 420 0.87 12.73 -14.88
N ARG A 421 1.90 11.91 -15.01
CA ARG A 421 1.81 10.45 -14.83
C ARG A 421 2.02 10.08 -13.35
N THR A 422 1.77 8.82 -13.05
CA THR A 422 2.09 8.21 -11.75
C THR A 422 2.96 6.98 -12.00
N ALA A 423 3.99 6.79 -11.18
CA ALA A 423 4.73 5.53 -11.13
C ALA A 423 4.78 5.02 -9.69
N THR A 424 4.33 3.79 -9.49
CA THR A 424 4.63 3.01 -8.28
C THR A 424 6.00 2.38 -8.48
N VAL A 425 7.02 2.87 -7.77
CA VAL A 425 8.42 2.49 -8.03
C VAL A 425 8.85 1.36 -7.10
N PRO A 426 9.18 0.16 -7.62
CA PRO A 426 9.67 -0.93 -6.79
C PRO A 426 10.95 -0.58 -6.05
N GLY A 427 11.06 -1.04 -4.81
CA GLY A 427 12.16 -0.69 -3.91
C GLY A 427 11.94 0.62 -3.15
N ILE A 428 10.91 1.41 -3.48
CA ILE A 428 10.34 2.40 -2.57
C ILE A 428 9.21 1.69 -1.84
N GLY A 429 9.34 1.52 -0.53
CA GLY A 429 8.28 0.84 0.21
C GLY A 429 8.27 1.12 1.71
N ILE A 430 7.10 0.91 2.27
CA ILE A 430 6.83 0.93 3.71
C ILE A 430 6.13 -0.38 4.08
N TRP A 431 6.09 -0.69 5.38
CA TRP A 431 5.20 -1.73 5.90
C TRP A 431 3.95 -1.07 6.47
N HIS A 432 2.78 -1.54 6.09
CA HIS A 432 1.49 -1.04 6.57
C HIS A 432 0.53 -2.21 6.84
N MET A 433 -0.50 -1.98 7.65
CA MET A 433 -1.51 -3.01 7.90
C MET A 433 -2.16 -3.50 6.59
N SER A 434 -2.15 -4.81 6.37
CA SER A 434 -2.80 -5.40 5.20
C SER A 434 -4.31 -5.32 5.30
N PHE A 435 -4.97 -5.17 4.15
CA PHE A 435 -6.43 -5.24 4.04
C PHE A 435 -6.96 -6.68 4.07
N LEU A 436 -6.09 -7.70 4.03
CA LEU A 436 -6.48 -9.12 4.03
C LEU A 436 -7.34 -9.56 5.22
N GLU A 437 -7.16 -8.91 6.37
CA GLU A 437 -7.88 -9.24 7.61
C GLU A 437 -9.07 -8.29 7.88
N LYS A 438 -9.32 -7.29 7.03
CA LYS A 438 -10.38 -6.29 7.20
C LYS A 438 -11.52 -6.53 6.21
N ASP A 439 -12.76 -6.55 6.70
CA ASP A 439 -13.96 -6.52 5.84
C ASP A 439 -14.44 -5.08 5.61
N ASP A 440 -13.70 -4.32 4.81
CA ASP A 440 -14.07 -2.94 4.47
C ASP A 440 -15.22 -2.86 3.44
N THR A 441 -15.67 -4.00 2.92
CA THR A 441 -16.75 -4.06 1.92
C THR A 441 -18.15 -4.24 2.50
N SER A 442 -18.25 -4.69 3.75
CA SER A 442 -19.53 -4.88 4.47
C SER A 442 -19.67 -4.01 5.72
N ASP A 443 -18.58 -3.41 6.22
CA ASP A 443 -18.61 -2.54 7.39
C ASP A 443 -19.05 -1.08 7.05
N TRP A 444 -18.78 -0.15 7.97
CA TRP A 444 -19.09 1.28 7.79
C TRP A 444 -18.38 1.90 6.57
N GLN A 445 -17.24 1.36 6.14
CA GLN A 445 -16.47 1.85 4.99
C GLN A 445 -17.19 1.56 3.67
N ALA A 446 -18.10 0.59 3.64
CA ALA A 446 -18.90 0.27 2.46
C ALA A 446 -19.57 1.53 1.89
N TYR A 447 -20.16 2.38 2.74
CA TYR A 447 -20.74 3.66 2.32
C TYR A 447 -19.77 4.47 1.45
N PHE A 448 -18.53 4.65 1.90
CA PHE A 448 -17.52 5.44 1.20
C PHE A 448 -17.05 4.77 -0.09
N HIS A 449 -16.86 3.44 -0.08
CA HIS A 449 -16.53 2.69 -1.31
C HIS A 449 -17.55 2.93 -2.42
N TYR A 450 -18.85 2.96 -2.09
CA TYR A 450 -19.89 3.15 -3.09
C TYR A 450 -20.08 4.63 -3.47
N ARG A 451 -20.21 5.55 -2.50
CA ARG A 451 -20.41 6.98 -2.80
C ARG A 451 -19.25 7.51 -3.62
N ASN A 452 -18.02 7.29 -3.14
CA ASN A 452 -16.84 7.91 -3.71
C ASN A 452 -16.45 7.28 -5.06
N ARG A 453 -16.75 5.98 -5.27
CA ARG A 453 -16.66 5.36 -6.61
C ARG A 453 -17.52 6.08 -7.63
N PHE A 454 -18.77 6.39 -7.27
CA PHE A 454 -19.71 7.07 -8.18
C PHE A 454 -19.33 8.54 -8.39
N VAL A 455 -18.83 9.23 -7.36
CA VAL A 455 -18.27 10.59 -7.50
C VAL A 455 -17.09 10.58 -8.48
N ALA A 456 -16.09 9.72 -8.26
CA ALA A 456 -14.94 9.61 -9.15
C ALA A 456 -15.33 9.16 -10.57
N ALA A 457 -16.33 8.27 -10.71
CA ALA A 457 -16.87 7.85 -12.01
C ALA A 457 -17.63 8.98 -12.72
N ALA A 458 -18.33 9.86 -11.99
CA ALA A 458 -18.99 11.01 -12.58
C ALA A 458 -17.96 12.01 -13.14
N LEU A 459 -16.82 12.15 -12.47
CA LEU A 459 -15.72 13.01 -12.90
C LEU A 459 -14.96 12.42 -14.10
N HIS A 460 -14.49 11.18 -13.98
CA HIS A 460 -13.48 10.58 -14.87
C HIS A 460 -13.93 9.31 -15.60
N GLY A 461 -15.13 8.83 -15.32
CA GLY A 461 -15.66 7.57 -15.81
C GLY A 461 -16.36 7.66 -17.18
N PRO A 462 -16.95 6.54 -17.61
CA PRO A 462 -17.57 6.45 -18.93
C PRO A 462 -18.85 7.29 -19.04
N ASP A 463 -19.17 7.72 -20.26
CA ASP A 463 -20.45 8.40 -20.54
C ASP A 463 -21.65 7.45 -20.36
N ASN A 464 -21.44 6.14 -20.55
CA ASN A 464 -22.45 5.11 -20.32
C ASN A 464 -22.17 4.35 -19.00
N PRO A 465 -23.01 4.50 -17.96
CA PRO A 465 -22.79 3.89 -16.65
C PRO A 465 -23.26 2.43 -16.56
N THR A 466 -23.72 1.82 -17.66
CA THR A 466 -24.37 0.49 -17.62
C THR A 466 -23.50 -0.59 -16.97
N ALA A 467 -22.20 -0.63 -17.28
CA ALA A 467 -21.29 -1.63 -16.70
C ALA A 467 -21.04 -1.38 -15.20
N LEU A 468 -20.83 -0.12 -14.80
CA LEU A 468 -20.75 0.31 -13.40
C LEU A 468 -22.01 -0.10 -12.62
N LEU A 469 -23.20 0.26 -13.10
CA LEU A 469 -24.47 -0.03 -12.44
C LEU A 469 -24.76 -1.53 -12.34
N ARG A 470 -24.42 -2.31 -13.38
CA ARG A 470 -24.56 -3.77 -13.37
C ARG A 470 -23.63 -4.42 -12.35
N ASP A 471 -22.38 -3.96 -12.25
CA ASP A 471 -21.44 -4.44 -11.24
C ASP A 471 -21.94 -4.11 -9.82
N THR A 472 -22.38 -2.87 -9.59
CA THR A 472 -22.93 -2.44 -8.31
C THR A 472 -24.17 -3.25 -7.93
N LEU A 473 -25.12 -3.46 -8.85
CA LEU A 473 -26.29 -4.30 -8.58
C LEU A 473 -25.91 -5.75 -8.25
N LYS A 474 -24.92 -6.32 -8.94
CA LYS A 474 -24.41 -7.66 -8.64
C LYS A 474 -23.84 -7.73 -7.21
N ARG A 475 -23.13 -6.69 -6.75
CA ARG A 475 -22.61 -6.59 -5.38
C ARG A 475 -23.73 -6.45 -4.36
N THR A 476 -24.72 -5.60 -4.61
CA THR A 476 -25.90 -5.47 -3.75
C THR A 476 -26.63 -6.81 -3.59
N VAL A 477 -26.85 -7.55 -4.68
CA VAL A 477 -27.46 -8.89 -4.63
C VAL A 477 -26.59 -9.85 -3.83
N ARG A 478 -25.27 -9.79 -3.97
CA ARG A 478 -24.34 -10.61 -3.15
C ARG A 478 -24.50 -10.31 -1.66
N HIS A 479 -24.51 -9.05 -1.24
CA HIS A 479 -24.69 -8.68 0.17
C HIS A 479 -26.05 -9.14 0.71
N LEU A 480 -27.13 -8.99 -0.06
CA LEU A 480 -28.44 -9.51 0.31
C LEU A 480 -28.44 -11.03 0.53
N LEU A 481 -27.71 -11.79 -0.30
CA LEU A 481 -27.57 -13.25 -0.16
C LEU A 481 -26.63 -13.67 0.97
N LEU A 482 -25.75 -12.77 1.41
CA LEU A 482 -24.90 -12.92 2.59
C LEU A 482 -25.60 -12.45 3.88
N LEU A 483 -26.86 -11.99 3.78
CA LEU A 483 -27.64 -11.43 4.89
C LEU A 483 -26.98 -10.18 5.53
N GLU A 484 -26.28 -9.40 4.70
CA GLU A 484 -25.59 -8.16 5.09
C GLU A 484 -26.49 -6.94 4.81
N TYR A 485 -27.61 -6.86 5.54
CA TYR A 485 -28.62 -5.84 5.32
C TYR A 485 -28.14 -4.44 5.71
N SER A 486 -27.28 -4.33 6.72
CA SER A 486 -26.63 -3.06 7.07
C SER A 486 -25.77 -2.52 5.91
N ALA A 487 -24.97 -3.38 5.26
CA ALA A 487 -24.14 -3.00 4.12
C ALA A 487 -24.98 -2.49 2.93
N VAL A 488 -26.14 -3.11 2.69
CA VAL A 488 -27.09 -2.67 1.66
C VAL A 488 -27.76 -1.35 2.04
N ALA A 489 -28.11 -1.15 3.32
CA ALA A 489 -28.64 0.13 3.79
C ALA A 489 -27.62 1.28 3.61
N LEU A 490 -26.34 1.01 3.91
CA LEU A 490 -25.24 1.95 3.71
C LEU A 490 -24.97 2.24 2.23
N GLN A 491 -25.04 1.23 1.35
CA GLN A 491 -25.00 1.42 -0.11
C GLN A 491 -26.07 2.39 -0.59
N ARG A 492 -27.30 2.24 -0.10
CA ARG A 492 -28.42 3.10 -0.49
C ARG A 492 -28.25 4.52 0.02
N MET A 493 -27.77 4.68 1.26
CA MET A 493 -27.41 5.99 1.82
C MET A 493 -26.34 6.67 0.93
N ALA A 494 -25.30 5.93 0.55
CA ALA A 494 -24.25 6.41 -0.35
C ALA A 494 -24.78 6.85 -1.73
N MET A 495 -25.70 6.10 -2.32
CA MET A 495 -26.30 6.46 -3.61
C MET A 495 -27.19 7.70 -3.51
N ARG A 496 -27.93 7.86 -2.41
CA ARG A 496 -28.73 9.07 -2.18
C ARG A 496 -27.84 10.30 -2.04
N ASP A 497 -26.76 10.21 -1.28
CA ASP A 497 -25.85 11.33 -1.08
C ASP A 497 -25.10 11.70 -2.38
N PHE A 498 -24.76 10.70 -3.21
CA PHE A 498 -24.26 10.94 -4.57
C PHE A 498 -25.29 11.63 -5.47
N LEU A 499 -26.57 11.24 -5.39
CA LEU A 499 -27.64 11.88 -6.15
C LEU A 499 -27.93 13.31 -5.71
N SER A 500 -27.71 13.64 -4.44
CA SER A 500 -27.86 15.00 -3.91
C SER A 500 -26.89 15.97 -4.56
N GLY A 501 -25.69 15.51 -4.95
CA GLY A 501 -24.73 16.25 -5.76
C GLY A 501 -23.49 16.75 -5.03
N PRO A 502 -22.58 17.45 -5.74
CA PRO A 502 -21.26 17.83 -5.23
C PRO A 502 -21.30 18.80 -4.03
N GLU A 503 -22.32 19.65 -3.94
CA GLU A 503 -22.47 20.67 -2.90
C GLU A 503 -22.54 20.10 -1.46
N HIS A 504 -22.89 18.82 -1.33
CA HIS A 504 -22.99 18.13 -0.04
C HIS A 504 -21.67 17.54 0.44
N LEU A 505 -20.62 17.49 -0.39
CA LEU A 505 -19.37 16.82 -0.01
C LEU A 505 -18.64 17.53 1.15
N PHE A 506 -18.48 18.85 1.11
CA PHE A 506 -17.86 19.60 2.21
C PHE A 506 -18.70 19.57 3.51
N PRO A 507 -20.01 19.91 3.50
CA PRO A 507 -20.79 19.96 4.74
C PRO A 507 -20.90 18.61 5.47
N THR A 508 -20.87 17.50 4.74
CA THR A 508 -21.02 16.16 5.34
C THR A 508 -19.72 15.63 5.94
N LEU A 509 -18.56 16.19 5.58
CA LEU A 509 -17.25 15.66 5.97
C LEU A 509 -17.09 15.44 7.49
N PRO A 510 -17.49 16.37 8.38
CA PRO A 510 -17.32 16.20 9.83
C PRO A 510 -18.35 15.26 10.48
N THR A 511 -19.53 15.08 9.87
CA THR A 511 -20.69 14.43 10.53
C THR A 511 -21.01 13.04 9.99
N VAL A 512 -20.66 12.77 8.73
CA VAL A 512 -21.13 11.59 7.98
C VAL A 512 -20.79 10.25 8.66
N LEU A 513 -19.65 10.16 9.36
CA LEU A 513 -19.27 8.93 10.06
C LEU A 513 -20.24 8.60 11.21
N GLY A 514 -20.74 9.61 11.92
CA GLY A 514 -21.75 9.45 12.96
C GLY A 514 -23.05 8.90 12.39
N ASP A 515 -23.53 9.48 11.29
CA ASP A 515 -24.75 9.07 10.61
C ASP A 515 -24.66 7.63 10.08
N ILE A 516 -23.52 7.26 9.49
CA ILE A 516 -23.26 5.89 9.01
C ILE A 516 -23.32 4.88 10.17
N ARG A 517 -22.67 5.19 11.30
CA ARG A 517 -22.65 4.30 12.47
C ARG A 517 -24.05 4.14 13.06
N ALA A 518 -24.79 5.24 13.19
CA ALA A 518 -26.18 5.22 13.62
C ALA A 518 -27.02 4.33 12.69
N LYS A 519 -26.92 4.55 11.37
CA LYS A 519 -27.66 3.77 10.38
C LYS A 519 -27.34 2.28 10.43
N ARG A 520 -26.06 1.94 10.57
CA ARG A 520 -25.60 0.54 10.68
C ARG A 520 -26.18 -0.13 11.93
N SER A 521 -26.27 0.58 13.05
CA SER A 521 -26.76 0.03 14.32
C SER A 521 -28.24 -0.36 14.33
N GLU A 522 -29.02 0.09 13.34
CA GLU A 522 -30.43 -0.31 13.16
C GLU A 522 -30.59 -1.78 12.76
N PHE A 523 -29.50 -2.45 12.33
CA PHE A 523 -29.52 -3.81 11.78
C PHE A 523 -28.72 -4.77 12.67
N ASP A 524 -29.09 -6.05 12.66
CA ASP A 524 -28.40 -7.08 13.46
C ASP A 524 -26.97 -7.34 12.99
N ASP A 525 -26.76 -7.38 11.66
CA ASP A 525 -25.43 -7.55 11.08
C ASP A 525 -24.54 -6.31 11.29
N GLY A 526 -25.12 -5.20 11.73
CA GLY A 526 -24.42 -3.98 12.12
C GLY A 526 -24.03 -3.91 13.60
N ARG A 527 -24.46 -4.89 14.43
CA ARG A 527 -24.22 -4.95 15.88
C ARG A 527 -23.42 -6.21 16.22
N PRO A 528 -22.09 -6.19 16.08
CA PRO A 528 -21.26 -7.36 16.38
C PRO A 528 -21.37 -7.73 17.86
N LEU A 529 -21.34 -9.03 18.11
CA LEU A 529 -21.27 -9.67 19.42
C LEU A 529 -19.82 -10.14 19.67
N ASP A 530 -19.42 -10.21 20.93
CA ASP A 530 -18.10 -10.70 21.33
C ASP A 530 -17.94 -12.20 21.06
N SER A 531 -19.04 -12.97 21.17
CA SER A 531 -19.01 -14.42 20.98
C SER A 531 -20.34 -14.98 20.47
N ALA A 532 -20.26 -16.07 19.70
CA ALA A 532 -21.44 -16.86 19.30
C ALA A 532 -22.20 -17.45 20.51
N THR A 533 -21.57 -17.53 21.68
CA THR A 533 -22.21 -17.99 22.92
C THR A 533 -23.15 -16.96 23.54
N GLN A 534 -23.18 -15.72 23.03
CA GLN A 534 -24.14 -14.69 23.45
C GLN A 534 -25.53 -14.87 22.82
N VAL A 535 -25.68 -15.82 21.89
CA VAL A 535 -26.96 -16.28 21.36
C VAL A 535 -27.15 -17.77 21.67
N PRO A 536 -28.39 -18.30 21.63
CA PRO A 536 -28.63 -19.72 21.81
C PRO A 536 -27.78 -20.59 20.88
N LEU A 537 -27.36 -21.77 21.33
CA LEU A 537 -26.55 -22.67 20.53
C LEU A 537 -27.38 -23.31 19.42
N SER A 538 -26.76 -23.49 18.25
CA SER A 538 -27.31 -24.28 17.15
C SER A 538 -27.52 -25.73 17.59
N GLU A 539 -28.65 -26.33 17.20
CA GLU A 539 -28.99 -27.73 17.50
C GLU A 539 -28.32 -28.77 16.58
N LEU A 540 -27.51 -28.32 15.60
CA LEU A 540 -26.75 -29.21 14.71
C LEU A 540 -25.79 -30.14 15.49
N ASP A 541 -25.73 -31.40 15.07
CA ASP A 541 -24.70 -32.33 15.53
C ASP A 541 -23.29 -31.90 15.07
N ALA A 542 -22.27 -32.46 15.70
CA ALA A 542 -20.87 -32.06 15.49
C ALA A 542 -20.37 -32.26 14.04
N LEU A 543 -20.87 -33.27 13.31
CA LEU A 543 -20.50 -33.50 11.92
C LEU A 543 -21.19 -32.48 11.02
N SER A 544 -22.51 -32.32 11.18
CA SER A 544 -23.29 -31.35 10.41
C SER A 544 -22.78 -29.92 10.59
N ALA A 545 -22.32 -29.56 11.79
CA ALA A 545 -21.72 -28.26 12.10
C ALA A 545 -20.38 -27.98 11.39
N GLN A 546 -19.66 -29.01 10.94
CA GLN A 546 -18.36 -28.90 10.28
C GLN A 546 -18.41 -29.05 8.75
N VAL A 547 -19.46 -29.66 8.21
CA VAL A 547 -19.60 -29.87 6.76
C VAL A 547 -20.24 -28.65 6.09
N PHE A 548 -19.54 -28.02 5.15
CA PHE A 548 -20.04 -26.89 4.34
C PHE A 548 -20.23 -27.31 2.87
N PRO A 549 -21.22 -26.74 2.16
CA PRO A 549 -21.40 -27.06 0.74
C PRO A 549 -20.25 -26.50 -0.10
N GLU A 550 -19.87 -27.26 -1.12
CA GLU A 550 -18.87 -26.81 -2.10
C GLU A 550 -19.39 -25.66 -2.98
N PRO A 551 -18.50 -24.79 -3.50
CA PRO A 551 -18.87 -23.74 -4.43
C PRO A 551 -19.60 -24.31 -5.66
N PRO A 552 -20.68 -23.68 -6.14
CA PRO A 552 -21.34 -24.12 -7.36
C PRO A 552 -20.39 -24.02 -8.56
N SER A 553 -20.13 -25.14 -9.24
CA SER A 553 -19.20 -25.22 -10.35
C SER A 553 -19.86 -24.88 -11.70
N GLY A 554 -19.11 -24.19 -12.57
CA GLY A 554 -19.54 -23.80 -13.90
C GLY A 554 -20.65 -22.74 -13.94
N ARG A 555 -20.92 -22.20 -15.14
CA ARG A 555 -21.92 -21.13 -15.33
C ARG A 555 -23.33 -21.58 -14.96
N VAL A 556 -23.74 -22.78 -15.38
CA VAL A 556 -25.08 -23.32 -15.11
C VAL A 556 -25.29 -23.57 -13.61
N GLY A 557 -24.28 -24.14 -12.92
CA GLY A 557 -24.33 -24.38 -11.48
C GLY A 557 -24.46 -23.07 -10.70
N ALA A 558 -23.67 -22.06 -11.04
CA ALA A 558 -23.74 -20.74 -10.42
C ALA A 558 -25.12 -20.08 -10.59
N VAL A 559 -25.68 -20.10 -11.81
CA VAL A 559 -27.02 -19.53 -12.09
C VAL A 559 -28.12 -20.29 -11.33
N LYS A 560 -28.09 -21.63 -11.33
CA LYS A 560 -29.07 -22.43 -10.55
C LYS A 560 -28.94 -22.18 -9.05
N GLY A 561 -27.71 -22.10 -8.54
CA GLY A 561 -27.44 -21.78 -7.14
C GLY A 561 -27.98 -20.41 -6.75
N LEU A 562 -27.73 -19.40 -7.59
CA LEU A 562 -28.22 -18.03 -7.39
C LEU A 562 -29.76 -17.99 -7.39
N ALA A 563 -30.41 -18.61 -8.38
CA ALA A 563 -31.87 -18.65 -8.45
C ALA A 563 -32.50 -19.32 -7.23
N ARG A 564 -31.91 -20.44 -6.77
CA ARG A 564 -32.34 -21.11 -5.53
C ARG A 564 -32.15 -20.24 -4.29
N GLY A 565 -31.00 -19.58 -4.17
CA GLY A 565 -30.71 -18.67 -3.05
C GLY A 565 -31.69 -17.49 -2.99
N VAL A 566 -31.97 -16.86 -4.14
CA VAL A 566 -32.96 -15.79 -4.24
C VAL A 566 -34.35 -16.31 -3.89
N LEU A 567 -34.79 -17.44 -4.46
CA LEU A 567 -36.11 -18.01 -4.18
C LEU A 567 -36.28 -18.37 -2.70
N HIS A 568 -35.26 -18.93 -2.06
CA HIS A 568 -35.26 -19.22 -0.63
C HIS A 568 -35.42 -17.94 0.19
N ASN A 569 -34.67 -16.89 -0.14
CA ASN A 569 -34.76 -15.58 0.52
C ASN A 569 -36.11 -14.88 0.38
N LEU A 570 -36.94 -15.28 -0.60
CA LEU A 570 -38.30 -14.77 -0.78
C LEU A 570 -39.37 -15.56 -0.02
N ARG A 571 -39.06 -16.73 0.56
CA ARG A 571 -40.02 -17.55 1.32
C ARG A 571 -40.04 -17.17 2.80
N ALA A 572 -41.10 -17.50 3.53
CA ALA A 572 -41.11 -17.30 4.99
C ALA A 572 -39.99 -18.12 5.65
N PRO A 573 -39.21 -17.56 6.60
CA PRO A 573 -38.27 -18.31 7.42
C PRO A 573 -38.99 -19.11 8.50
N ASP A 574 -38.34 -20.15 9.01
CA ASP A 574 -38.80 -20.82 10.22
C ASP A 574 -38.70 -19.86 11.42
N PRO A 575 -39.79 -19.61 12.18
CA PRO A 575 -39.77 -18.73 13.34
C PRO A 575 -38.74 -19.13 14.41
N VAL A 576 -38.43 -20.42 14.56
CA VAL A 576 -37.43 -20.91 15.52
C VAL A 576 -36.07 -20.28 15.24
N HIS A 577 -35.74 -20.15 13.95
CA HIS A 577 -34.44 -19.66 13.50
C HIS A 577 -34.29 -18.14 13.62
N GLN A 578 -35.34 -17.41 14.00
CA GLN A 578 -35.21 -15.99 14.35
C GLN A 578 -34.60 -15.76 15.73
N ALA A 579 -34.71 -16.74 16.63
CA ALA A 579 -34.15 -16.72 17.98
C ALA A 579 -32.90 -17.60 18.11
N VAL A 580 -32.89 -18.77 17.48
CA VAL A 580 -31.79 -19.75 17.54
C VAL A 580 -31.06 -19.79 16.19
N PRO A 581 -29.77 -19.46 16.10
CA PRO A 581 -29.02 -19.58 14.86
C PRO A 581 -29.04 -21.02 14.34
N GLN A 582 -29.29 -21.22 13.06
CA GLN A 582 -29.18 -22.55 12.46
C GLN A 582 -27.76 -23.09 12.49
N ARG A 583 -26.77 -22.18 12.45
CA ARG A 583 -25.36 -22.53 12.33
C ARG A 583 -24.45 -21.40 12.76
N ASN A 584 -23.27 -21.78 13.26
CA ASN A 584 -22.12 -20.89 13.38
C ASN A 584 -21.23 -21.04 12.14
N VAL A 585 -21.02 -19.95 11.41
CA VAL A 585 -20.30 -19.93 10.14
C VAL A 585 -18.98 -19.17 10.30
N PRO A 586 -17.82 -19.85 10.15
CA PRO A 586 -16.52 -19.18 10.13
C PRO A 586 -16.40 -18.20 8.96
N ALA A 587 -15.64 -17.11 9.13
CA ALA A 587 -15.47 -16.07 8.11
C ALA A 587 -15.09 -16.63 6.73
N ARG A 588 -14.17 -17.60 6.66
CA ARG A 588 -13.75 -18.27 5.40
C ARG A 588 -14.91 -18.98 4.66
N HIS A 589 -15.91 -19.46 5.39
CA HIS A 589 -17.08 -20.16 4.86
C HIS A 589 -18.31 -19.26 4.72
N ALA A 590 -18.21 -17.97 5.07
CA ALA A 590 -19.26 -16.97 4.91
C ALA A 590 -19.44 -16.57 3.44
N GLN A 591 -19.87 -17.53 2.61
CA GLN A 591 -20.04 -17.37 1.17
C GLN A 591 -21.53 -17.36 0.81
N TRP A 592 -21.87 -16.67 -0.28
CA TRP A 592 -23.27 -16.47 -0.69
C TRP A 592 -24.02 -17.79 -0.89
N PHE A 593 -23.35 -18.83 -1.40
CA PHE A 593 -23.98 -20.14 -1.66
C PHE A 593 -24.22 -20.96 -0.38
N VAL A 594 -23.60 -20.57 0.74
CA VAL A 594 -23.84 -21.12 2.08
C VAL A 594 -24.98 -20.34 2.74
N LEU A 595 -24.77 -19.03 2.93
CA LEU A 595 -25.68 -18.18 3.71
C LEU A 595 -27.04 -17.98 3.04
N SER A 596 -27.12 -17.99 1.70
CA SER A 596 -28.41 -17.82 1.00
C SER A 596 -29.38 -18.98 1.18
N ARG A 597 -28.99 -20.05 1.89
CA ARG A 597 -29.79 -21.24 2.16
C ARG A 597 -30.15 -21.37 3.64
N LEU A 598 -29.75 -20.40 4.46
CA LEU A 598 -30.02 -20.34 5.89
C LEU A 598 -31.03 -19.22 6.16
N ASP A 599 -31.92 -19.49 7.10
CA ASP A 599 -32.81 -18.53 7.75
C ASP A 599 -32.04 -17.67 8.76
N SER A 600 -31.02 -18.22 9.41
CA SER A 600 -30.12 -17.44 10.27
C SER A 600 -28.79 -18.13 10.55
N ALA A 601 -27.77 -17.33 10.86
CA ALA A 601 -26.46 -17.83 11.26
C ALA A 601 -25.70 -16.80 12.10
N THR A 602 -24.86 -17.26 13.02
CA THR A 602 -23.75 -16.41 13.49
C THR A 602 -22.64 -16.48 12.47
N VAL A 603 -22.05 -15.33 12.12
CA VAL A 603 -20.95 -15.24 11.16
C VAL A 603 -19.78 -14.56 11.83
N ALA A 604 -18.65 -15.26 11.91
CA ALA A 604 -17.43 -14.68 12.50
C ALA A 604 -16.94 -13.48 11.70
N THR A 605 -16.50 -12.44 12.39
CA THR A 605 -15.85 -11.28 11.77
C THR A 605 -14.48 -11.71 11.21
N PRO A 606 -14.00 -11.13 10.08
CA PRO A 606 -12.72 -11.56 9.49
C PRO A 606 -11.48 -11.35 10.37
N ASP A 607 -11.52 -10.39 11.30
CA ASP A 607 -10.49 -10.19 12.31
C ASP A 607 -10.52 -11.24 13.45
N GLY A 608 -11.53 -12.13 13.46
CA GLY A 608 -11.71 -13.20 14.44
C GLY A 608 -12.10 -12.72 15.84
N ARG A 609 -12.42 -11.43 16.02
CA ARG A 609 -12.67 -10.85 17.35
C ARG A 609 -14.12 -10.93 17.80
N GLY A 610 -15.05 -11.28 16.92
CA GLY A 610 -16.46 -11.39 17.25
C GLY A 610 -17.29 -12.11 16.20
N VAL A 611 -18.60 -12.01 16.34
CA VAL A 611 -19.57 -12.57 15.39
C VAL A 611 -20.70 -11.58 15.12
N THR A 612 -21.36 -11.72 13.97
CA THR A 612 -22.62 -11.03 13.67
C THR A 612 -23.75 -12.05 13.61
N PHE A 613 -24.88 -11.79 14.25
CA PHE A 613 -26.05 -12.65 14.11
C PHE A 613 -26.86 -12.20 12.89
N ARG A 614 -26.73 -12.92 11.78
CA ARG A 614 -27.39 -12.59 10.53
C ARG A 614 -28.70 -13.36 10.39
N ARG A 615 -29.79 -12.64 10.16
CA ARG A 615 -31.14 -13.20 10.09
C ARG A 615 -31.80 -12.83 8.77
N ARG A 616 -32.47 -13.81 8.18
CA ARG A 616 -33.19 -13.65 6.93
C ARG A 616 -34.52 -12.97 7.18
N ASP A 617 -34.78 -11.89 6.45
CA ASP A 617 -36.05 -11.17 6.43
C ASP A 617 -36.52 -11.00 4.98
N PRO A 618 -37.54 -11.76 4.53
CA PRO A 618 -38.05 -11.67 3.17
C PRO A 618 -38.66 -10.31 2.80
N ALA A 619 -39.28 -9.61 3.76
CA ALA A 619 -39.89 -8.31 3.51
C ALA A 619 -38.79 -7.26 3.28
N LEU A 620 -37.77 -7.29 4.14
CA LEU A 620 -36.59 -6.42 4.02
C LEU A 620 -35.82 -6.73 2.74
N PHE A 621 -35.58 -8.00 2.42
CA PHE A 621 -34.91 -8.44 1.19
C PHE A 621 -35.61 -7.90 -0.07
N ARG A 622 -36.94 -8.08 -0.16
CA ARG A 622 -37.74 -7.58 -1.30
C ARG A 622 -37.69 -6.05 -1.40
N SER A 623 -37.87 -5.37 -0.27
CA SER A 623 -37.84 -3.91 -0.20
C SER A 623 -36.48 -3.36 -0.63
N MET A 624 -35.38 -3.88 -0.07
CA MET A 624 -34.03 -3.44 -0.40
C MET A 624 -33.67 -3.70 -1.87
N LEU A 625 -34.01 -4.88 -2.40
CA LEU A 625 -33.75 -5.21 -3.80
C LEU A 625 -34.55 -4.31 -4.76
N GLY A 626 -35.86 -4.15 -4.51
CA GLY A 626 -36.72 -3.30 -5.33
C GLY A 626 -36.27 -1.84 -5.32
N ASN A 627 -35.90 -1.33 -4.15
CA ASN A 627 -35.37 0.01 -4.00
C ASN A 627 -34.04 0.21 -4.71
N ALA A 628 -33.09 -0.73 -4.57
CA ALA A 628 -31.79 -0.65 -5.25
C ALA A 628 -31.96 -0.60 -6.78
N VAL A 629 -32.85 -1.43 -7.35
CA VAL A 629 -33.16 -1.39 -8.79
C VAL A 629 -33.75 -0.03 -9.20
N SER A 630 -34.65 0.53 -8.39
CA SER A 630 -35.24 1.85 -8.65
C SER A 630 -34.19 2.97 -8.61
N GLU A 631 -33.34 2.96 -7.57
CA GLU A 631 -32.25 3.93 -7.38
C GLU A 631 -31.25 3.85 -8.55
N TYR A 632 -30.83 2.67 -8.98
CA TYR A 632 -29.92 2.51 -10.12
C TYR A 632 -30.53 2.93 -11.46
N ARG A 633 -31.84 2.72 -11.67
CA ARG A 633 -32.55 3.27 -12.85
C ARG A 633 -32.58 4.80 -12.81
N HIS A 634 -32.80 5.38 -11.64
CA HIS A 634 -32.77 6.82 -11.47
C HIS A 634 -31.37 7.39 -11.76
N ILE A 635 -30.31 6.78 -11.22
CA ILE A 635 -28.92 7.14 -11.53
C ILE A 635 -28.64 7.01 -13.02
N ALA A 636 -29.04 5.92 -13.68
CA ALA A 636 -28.84 5.75 -15.12
C ALA A 636 -29.46 6.90 -15.94
N LYS A 637 -30.65 7.35 -15.55
CA LYS A 637 -31.35 8.47 -16.19
C LYS A 637 -30.70 9.82 -15.89
N ALA A 638 -30.26 10.04 -14.65
CA ALA A 638 -29.65 11.29 -14.20
C ALA A 638 -28.15 11.39 -14.55
N TRP A 639 -27.52 10.32 -15.04
CA TRP A 639 -26.06 10.23 -15.21
C TRP A 639 -25.43 11.39 -15.96
N PRO A 640 -25.93 11.82 -17.15
CA PRO A 640 -25.32 12.94 -17.86
C PRO A 640 -25.38 14.26 -17.07
N ASP A 641 -26.44 14.45 -16.28
CA ASP A 641 -26.56 15.63 -15.42
C ASP A 641 -25.63 15.58 -14.22
N LEU A 642 -25.53 14.41 -13.57
CA LEU A 642 -24.59 14.19 -12.47
C LEU A 642 -23.15 14.41 -12.93
N GLN A 643 -22.76 13.88 -14.09
CA GLN A 643 -21.43 14.14 -14.66
C GLN A 643 -21.19 15.63 -14.89
N ARG A 644 -22.15 16.36 -15.47
CA ARG A 644 -22.02 17.82 -15.65
C ARG A 644 -21.87 18.55 -14.32
N ARG A 645 -22.73 18.27 -13.34
CA ARG A 645 -22.71 18.92 -12.02
C ARG A 645 -21.39 18.68 -11.29
N TYR A 646 -20.96 17.41 -11.18
CA TYR A 646 -19.70 17.07 -10.52
C TYR A 646 -18.49 17.66 -11.23
N ARG A 647 -18.42 17.60 -12.57
CA ARG A 647 -17.31 18.21 -13.34
C ARG A 647 -17.29 19.74 -13.22
N ALA A 648 -18.46 20.39 -13.21
CA ALA A 648 -18.56 21.84 -13.04
C ALA A 648 -18.15 22.29 -11.63
N ALA A 649 -18.42 21.49 -10.60
CA ALA A 649 -18.04 21.76 -9.22
C ALA A 649 -16.57 21.42 -8.91
N LEU A 650 -15.89 20.65 -9.78
CA LEU A 650 -14.53 20.18 -9.53
C LEU A 650 -13.54 21.31 -9.17
N PRO A 651 -13.47 22.45 -9.91
CA PRO A 651 -12.56 23.54 -9.54
C PRO A 651 -12.79 24.08 -8.13
N GLU A 652 -14.05 24.17 -7.70
CA GLU A 652 -14.40 24.61 -6.34
C GLU A 652 -13.97 23.56 -5.30
N LEU A 653 -14.36 22.29 -5.52
CA LEU A 653 -14.07 21.17 -4.62
C LEU A 653 -12.58 20.92 -4.38
N THR A 654 -11.72 21.36 -5.30
CA THR A 654 -10.27 21.15 -5.25
C THR A 654 -9.49 22.45 -5.11
N SER A 655 -10.16 23.59 -4.88
CA SER A 655 -9.49 24.85 -4.62
C SER A 655 -8.96 24.90 -3.18
N ARG A 656 -7.84 25.61 -2.97
CA ARG A 656 -7.31 25.85 -1.62
C ARG A 656 -8.27 26.73 -0.83
N GLU A 657 -8.83 27.72 -1.49
CA GLU A 657 -9.74 28.72 -0.95
C GLU A 657 -11.03 28.09 -0.42
N ALA A 658 -11.61 27.11 -1.13
CA ALA A 658 -12.79 26.40 -0.64
C ALA A 658 -12.45 25.50 0.56
N TRP A 659 -11.33 24.78 0.54
CA TRP A 659 -10.90 23.98 1.70
C TRP A 659 -10.67 24.84 2.94
N ALA A 660 -9.99 25.99 2.79
CA ALA A 660 -9.85 26.98 3.86
C ALA A 660 -11.22 27.44 4.36
N ARG A 661 -12.06 27.99 3.47
CA ARG A 661 -13.35 28.59 3.82
C ARG A 661 -14.36 27.60 4.41
N GLU A 662 -14.46 26.40 3.86
CA GLU A 662 -15.48 25.41 4.22
C GLU A 662 -15.06 24.53 5.41
N VAL A 663 -13.75 24.37 5.65
CA VAL A 663 -13.21 23.38 6.57
C VAL A 663 -12.17 23.94 7.55
N PHE A 664 -11.09 24.57 7.09
CA PHE A 664 -9.95 24.90 7.98
C PHE A 664 -10.10 26.20 8.77
N ASP A 665 -10.73 27.23 8.20
CA ASP A 665 -10.94 28.54 8.84
C ASP A 665 -12.24 28.59 9.65
N ARG A 666 -13.12 27.60 9.48
CA ARG A 666 -14.32 27.49 10.30
C ARG A 666 -13.89 27.17 11.73
N LYS A 667 -14.23 28.07 12.65
CA LYS A 667 -14.29 27.73 14.08
C LYS A 667 -15.43 26.73 14.25
N ILE A 668 -15.12 25.44 14.19
CA ILE A 668 -16.04 24.34 14.49
C ILE A 668 -16.09 24.14 16.00
#